data_AF-A0A439W8Z6-F1
#
_entry.id   AF-A0A439W8Z6-F1
#
_cell.length_a   1.000
_cell.length_b   1.000
_cell.length_c   1.000
_cell.angle_alpha   90.00
_cell.angle_beta   90.00
_cell.angle_gamma   90.00
#
_symmetry.space_group_name_H-M   'P 1'
#
loop_
_entity.id
_entity.type
_entity.pdbx_description
1 polymer ?
#
loop_
_entity_poly.entity_id
_entity_poly.type
_entity_poly.pdbx_seq_one_letter_code
_entity_poly.pdbx_strand_id
1 'polypeptide(L)'
;FQVTDKDTDTAQGSFNVTIVDDVPSVTVVAASAVKAALDETATSSGVATINTGAIVKGNDPDVSGSGYISTATSLGALVTVSALFGADGPAASASTAYALAVTNANSGLTLTDGSAISLQLVGGAVVGVVSGGTFNGQAAFAISINATTGAVTVEQYLSLDHPNEATTANSFNSYDETLTLASGSLGVTVAIKDGDNDTATSNTADVSNQITFDDDGPTVLDKTDLYFANSGTVSGTGVFDYSIGADGHTTYSSLNSDFAAITLAGTVAGSAITAPTVTWASETSTAAVFNLSFSYLTGGVSTQETGTLTFDKVAGTYTVDLTDPISAVTISTVSNSSSIVGYQPGSSTVDNSQPDVAVAQVNPNLFIQFTGYAEPGSGNGADNLQSGSIDGSTLTYVNGELLTQSSAFVSISGTANGVAGDTMGKGEVMDMDFFTTNPTGFTGLTPDAQVGSMFLKFDGIGNSEDFIVILKLYDTVAGTYTTKAMFVENGDIFKGPGTGPGIYSSVTLDNNDGLLIIESNDYNAAGQHYVLVGAQITPTDEGITGPAINLNGAIGAGGASTGTQNLSSDTNDLGFKISDIGLVSTTTTAQNADLTFNVTVKDADGDTSPAQQLDVHVVNGVTYTGTADAETMQGTANGDTLSGNGGNDILQGFAGADILNGGANDDLLIGGLGQDTMTGGAGADTFKLDGLDINDLIVDYSGIGGQGDKIDLTALFDTAPGGGNIGNFVNYDAGTGALSVDTSGSGNAANFVQVAELVNHPAANTITLLYDDGVNQHTTTANVV
;
A
#
# COMPACT_ATOMS: atom_id res chain seq x y z
N PHE A 1 -20.43 98.22 23.48
CA PHE A 1 -21.76 98.67 23.94
C PHE A 1 -21.70 100.16 24.29
N GLN A 2 -22.84 100.83 24.22
CA GLN A 2 -22.98 102.25 24.52
C GLN A 2 -23.89 102.40 25.74
N VAL A 3 -23.44 103.17 26.72
CA VAL A 3 -24.28 103.58 27.85
C VAL A 3 -24.57 105.06 27.70
N THR A 4 -25.84 105.40 27.84
CA THR A 4 -26.37 106.77 27.74
C THR A 4 -26.97 107.14 29.07
N ASP A 5 -26.56 108.27 29.61
CA ASP A 5 -27.15 108.77 30.85
C ASP A 5 -28.44 109.57 30.59
N LYS A 6 -28.97 110.17 31.65
CA LYS A 6 -30.31 110.75 31.67
C LYS A 6 -30.40 112.06 30.89
N ASP A 7 -29.30 112.79 30.74
CA ASP A 7 -29.17 114.01 29.95
C ASP A 7 -28.54 113.77 28.57
N THR A 8 -28.52 112.50 28.15
CA THR A 8 -28.21 112.03 26.79
C THR A 8 -26.73 112.03 26.42
N ASP A 9 -25.83 112.21 27.39
CA ASP A 9 -24.40 111.99 27.18
C ASP A 9 -24.14 110.49 27.00
N THR A 10 -23.23 110.15 26.07
CA THR A 10 -22.94 108.75 25.76
C THR A 10 -21.46 108.42 25.95
N ALA A 11 -21.20 107.27 26.57
CA ALA A 11 -19.88 106.67 26.67
C ALA A 11 -19.85 105.34 25.92
N GLN A 12 -18.81 105.16 25.10
CA GLN A 12 -18.58 103.91 24.36
C GLN A 12 -17.64 103.02 25.16
N GLY A 13 -18.04 101.77 25.37
CA GLY A 13 -17.18 100.71 25.89
C GLY A 13 -17.08 99.57 24.88
N SER A 14 -15.91 98.99 24.70
CA SER A 14 -15.75 97.70 24.02
C SER A 14 -15.49 96.61 25.05
N PHE A 15 -15.95 95.41 24.78
CA PHE A 15 -15.39 94.21 25.40
C PHE A 15 -14.92 93.30 24.28
N ASN A 16 -13.78 92.65 24.50
CA ASN A 16 -13.25 91.67 23.57
C ASN A 16 -13.84 90.30 23.94
N VAL A 17 -14.56 89.69 23.00
CA VAL A 17 -14.85 88.26 23.03
C VAL A 17 -13.66 87.57 22.37
N THR A 18 -13.00 86.67 23.09
CA THR A 18 -12.11 85.69 22.48
C THR A 18 -12.87 84.38 22.42
N ILE A 19 -13.09 83.86 21.22
CA ILE A 19 -13.53 82.47 21.02
C ILE A 19 -12.24 81.67 20.79
N VAL A 20 -12.02 80.66 21.61
CA VAL A 20 -10.91 79.72 21.46
C VAL A 20 -11.49 78.47 20.83
N ASP A 21 -10.91 78.06 19.70
CA ASP A 21 -11.27 76.82 19.02
C ASP A 21 -10.88 75.61 19.86
N ASP A 22 -11.75 74.60 19.88
CA ASP A 22 -11.45 73.32 20.49
C ASP A 22 -10.84 72.37 19.47
N VAL A 23 -9.57 72.01 19.67
CA VAL A 23 -8.91 71.02 18.83
C VAL A 23 -9.49 69.61 19.06
N PRO A 24 -9.57 68.76 18.03
CA PRO A 24 -10.11 67.43 18.17
C PRO A 24 -9.14 66.55 18.99
N SER A 25 -9.63 65.46 19.56
CA SER A 25 -8.78 64.47 20.25
C SER A 25 -9.24 63.04 19.99
N VAL A 26 -8.27 62.14 19.85
CA VAL A 26 -8.54 60.73 19.55
C VAL A 26 -7.58 59.83 20.29
N THR A 27 -8.10 58.73 20.81
CA THR A 27 -7.32 57.61 21.33
C THR A 27 -7.81 56.30 20.72
N VAL A 28 -6.91 55.33 20.61
CA VAL A 28 -7.21 54.01 20.08
C VAL A 28 -6.65 52.92 20.97
N VAL A 29 -7.36 51.80 21.01
CA VAL A 29 -6.93 50.55 21.67
C VAL A 29 -7.22 49.39 20.73
N ALA A 30 -6.42 48.33 20.82
CA ALA A 30 -6.61 47.11 20.05
C ALA A 30 -8.01 46.52 20.32
N ALA A 31 -8.72 46.16 19.26
CA ALA A 31 -10.00 45.47 19.34
C ALA A 31 -9.74 43.95 19.30
N SER A 32 -9.25 43.37 20.40
CA SER A 32 -8.68 42.01 20.46
C SER A 32 -9.58 40.87 19.93
N ALA A 33 -10.89 41.09 19.79
CA ALA A 33 -11.83 40.12 19.22
C ALA A 33 -11.91 40.15 17.67
N VAL A 34 -11.36 41.19 17.03
CA VAL A 34 -11.31 41.33 15.57
C VAL A 34 -9.95 40.85 15.09
N LYS A 35 -9.93 39.92 14.13
CA LYS A 35 -8.70 39.36 13.56
C LYS A 35 -8.72 39.40 12.03
N ALA A 36 -7.55 39.31 11.43
CA ALA A 36 -7.36 38.83 10.07
C ALA A 36 -6.56 37.52 10.19
N ALA A 37 -7.25 36.40 10.03
CA ALA A 37 -6.67 35.06 10.14
C ALA A 37 -6.50 34.47 8.75
N LEU A 38 -5.24 34.24 8.39
CA LEU A 38 -4.84 33.54 7.18
C LEU A 38 -4.75 32.06 7.50
N ASP A 39 -5.14 31.27 6.53
CA ASP A 39 -5.15 29.81 6.58
C ASP A 39 -4.52 29.35 5.27
N GLU A 40 -3.47 28.51 5.35
CA GLU A 40 -2.64 28.09 4.21
C GLU A 40 -3.29 27.00 3.33
N THR A 41 -4.55 26.62 3.57
CA THR A 41 -5.33 25.59 2.82
C THR A 41 -5.41 25.65 1.29
N ALA A 42 -4.92 26.71 0.64
CA ALA A 42 -5.10 26.89 -0.79
C ALA A 42 -3.98 26.25 -1.64
N THR A 43 -4.34 25.23 -2.40
CA THR A 43 -3.44 24.53 -3.35
C THR A 43 -3.12 25.31 -4.65
N SER A 44 -3.65 26.53 -4.79
CA SER A 44 -3.39 27.40 -5.96
C SER A 44 -3.39 28.88 -5.59
N SER A 45 -2.53 29.66 -6.24
CA SER A 45 -2.38 31.08 -5.94
C SER A 45 -3.53 31.94 -6.45
N GLY A 46 -3.94 32.93 -5.65
CA GLY A 46 -4.87 33.99 -6.05
C GLY A 46 -4.19 35.28 -6.53
N VAL A 47 -4.96 36.17 -7.16
CA VAL A 47 -4.41 37.42 -7.73
C VAL A 47 -4.09 38.43 -6.63
N ALA A 48 -2.79 38.68 -6.41
CA ALA A 48 -2.31 39.63 -5.41
C ALA A 48 -2.71 41.09 -5.70
N THR A 49 -3.44 41.70 -4.77
CA THR A 49 -4.02 43.04 -4.86
C THR A 49 -3.26 44.10 -4.07
N ILE A 50 -2.49 43.71 -3.04
CA ILE A 50 -1.76 44.67 -2.20
C ILE A 50 -0.54 45.21 -2.97
N ASN A 51 -0.33 46.53 -2.92
CA ASN A 51 0.82 47.18 -3.56
C ASN A 51 2.05 47.12 -2.64
N THR A 52 3.05 46.33 -3.02
CA THR A 52 4.32 46.16 -2.29
C THR A 52 5.43 47.12 -2.77
N GLY A 53 5.10 48.10 -3.62
CA GLY A 53 6.06 49.04 -4.18
C GLY A 53 7.09 48.36 -5.08
N ALA A 54 8.37 48.57 -4.78
CA ALA A 54 9.48 47.95 -5.54
C ALA A 54 9.86 46.55 -5.04
N ILE A 55 9.26 46.09 -3.93
CA ILE A 55 9.52 44.77 -3.36
C ILE A 55 8.75 43.75 -4.19
N VAL A 56 9.49 42.81 -4.77
CA VAL A 56 8.92 41.71 -5.55
C VAL A 56 8.19 40.77 -4.59
N LYS A 57 6.96 40.40 -4.92
CA LYS A 57 6.19 39.41 -4.16
C LYS A 57 6.85 38.05 -4.32
N GLY A 58 6.95 37.31 -3.23
CA GLY A 58 7.37 35.92 -3.26
C GLY A 58 6.52 35.12 -4.24
N ASN A 59 7.12 34.11 -4.84
CA ASN A 59 6.41 33.11 -5.58
C ASN A 59 6.74 31.77 -4.97
N ASP A 60 5.81 31.25 -4.18
CA ASP A 60 5.97 29.96 -3.54
C ASP A 60 6.16 28.87 -4.62
N PRO A 61 7.24 28.07 -4.56
CA PRO A 61 7.50 27.03 -5.53
C PRO A 61 6.56 25.83 -5.40
N ASP A 62 5.90 25.69 -4.25
CA ASP A 62 5.11 24.50 -3.89
C ASP A 62 3.62 24.71 -4.19
N VAL A 63 3.18 25.97 -4.34
CA VAL A 63 1.82 26.33 -4.73
C VAL A 63 1.71 26.64 -6.23
N SER A 64 0.71 26.05 -6.89
CA SER A 64 0.50 26.27 -8.33
C SER A 64 0.07 27.71 -8.66
N GLY A 65 0.81 28.37 -9.54
CA GLY A 65 0.47 29.70 -10.06
C GLY A 65 1.46 30.80 -9.64
N SER A 66 0.97 32.05 -9.59
CA SER A 66 1.74 33.19 -9.10
C SER A 66 0.82 34.21 -8.43
N GLY A 67 1.09 34.56 -7.18
CA GLY A 67 0.25 35.49 -6.42
C GLY A 67 0.27 35.21 -4.93
N TYR A 68 -0.84 35.47 -4.23
CA TYR A 68 -0.95 35.07 -2.82
C TYR A 68 -1.31 33.60 -2.71
N ILE A 69 -0.75 32.93 -1.71
CA ILE A 69 -1.12 31.56 -1.31
C ILE A 69 -2.23 31.60 -0.26
N SER A 70 -2.30 32.66 0.57
CA SER A 70 -3.42 32.88 1.49
C SER A 70 -3.81 34.36 1.57
N THR A 71 -5.09 34.64 1.84
CA THR A 71 -5.55 36.01 2.08
C THR A 71 -6.68 36.06 3.11
N ALA A 72 -6.66 37.10 3.94
CA ALA A 72 -7.68 37.35 4.93
C ALA A 72 -8.05 38.84 4.96
N THR A 73 -9.33 39.15 5.18
CA THR A 73 -9.78 40.52 5.46
C THR A 73 -10.58 40.54 6.76
N SER A 74 -10.20 41.42 7.68
CA SER A 74 -10.91 41.56 8.94
C SER A 74 -12.32 42.09 8.74
N LEU A 75 -13.26 41.68 9.61
CA LEU A 75 -14.67 42.11 9.57
C LEU A 75 -14.88 43.61 9.86
N GLY A 76 -13.82 44.33 10.23
CA GLY A 76 -13.82 45.75 10.52
C GLY A 76 -12.46 46.22 11.04
N ALA A 77 -12.41 47.41 11.63
CA ALA A 77 -11.18 47.96 12.19
C ALA A 77 -10.59 47.07 13.30
N LEU A 78 -9.28 46.84 13.25
CA LEU A 78 -8.55 46.14 14.32
C LEU A 78 -8.42 46.95 15.61
N VAL A 79 -8.90 48.19 15.63
CA VAL A 79 -8.87 49.09 16.78
C VAL A 79 -10.25 49.64 17.10
N THR A 80 -10.50 49.87 18.38
CA THR A 80 -11.64 50.66 18.85
C THR A 80 -11.22 52.13 18.94
N VAL A 81 -11.98 53.01 18.29
CA VAL A 81 -11.69 54.45 18.20
C VAL A 81 -12.54 55.22 19.21
N SER A 82 -11.89 56.03 20.05
CA SER A 82 -12.55 57.01 20.91
C SER A 82 -12.22 58.41 20.41
N ALA A 83 -13.10 58.98 19.57
CA ALA A 83 -12.92 60.28 18.93
C ALA A 83 -13.82 61.35 19.56
N LEU A 84 -13.25 62.54 19.79
CA LEU A 84 -13.95 63.76 20.18
C LEU A 84 -13.63 64.84 19.15
N PHE A 85 -14.64 65.25 18.38
CA PHE A 85 -14.54 66.20 17.27
C PHE A 85 -14.85 67.65 17.67
N GLY A 86 -14.93 67.95 18.97
CA GLY A 86 -15.28 69.30 19.40
C GLY A 86 -16.73 69.73 19.08
N ALA A 87 -16.97 71.04 19.15
CA ALA A 87 -18.29 71.65 19.12
C ALA A 87 -18.94 71.73 17.73
N ASP A 88 -18.14 71.73 16.66
CA ASP A 88 -18.59 71.77 15.28
C ASP A 88 -18.83 70.37 14.68
N GLY A 89 -18.34 69.33 15.36
CA GLY A 89 -18.58 67.93 15.01
C GLY A 89 -17.63 67.41 13.92
N PRO A 90 -17.81 66.18 13.43
CA PRO A 90 -16.88 65.60 12.45
C PRO A 90 -16.91 66.33 11.10
N ALA A 91 -15.76 66.33 10.41
CA ALA A 91 -15.66 66.83 9.05
C ALA A 91 -16.70 66.18 8.12
N ALA A 92 -17.22 66.95 7.16
CA ALA A 92 -18.23 66.47 6.21
C ALA A 92 -17.75 65.28 5.33
N SER A 93 -16.43 65.07 5.21
CA SER A 93 -15.82 63.95 4.52
C SER A 93 -14.45 63.64 5.10
N ALA A 94 -14.05 62.36 5.11
CA ALA A 94 -12.76 61.91 5.64
C ALA A 94 -12.50 62.36 7.09
N SER A 95 -13.55 62.33 7.92
CA SER A 95 -13.47 62.65 9.36
C SER A 95 -12.64 61.66 10.15
N THR A 96 -12.40 60.46 9.62
CA THR A 96 -11.59 59.41 10.26
C THR A 96 -10.78 58.71 9.19
N ALA A 97 -9.47 58.60 9.42
CA ALA A 97 -8.53 57.95 8.52
C ALA A 97 -7.64 56.98 9.31
N TYR A 98 -7.64 55.71 8.92
CA TYR A 98 -6.81 54.66 9.50
C TYR A 98 -5.49 54.50 8.75
N ALA A 99 -4.40 54.24 9.47
CA ALA A 99 -3.09 53.97 8.89
C ALA A 99 -2.34 52.88 9.67
N LEU A 100 -1.54 52.08 8.95
CA LEU A 100 -0.61 51.12 9.55
C LEU A 100 0.69 51.82 9.97
N ALA A 101 1.34 51.28 10.99
CA ALA A 101 2.65 51.67 11.45
C ALA A 101 3.50 50.42 11.73
N VAL A 102 4.78 50.48 11.38
CA VAL A 102 5.77 49.49 11.84
C VAL A 102 6.42 50.05 13.10
N THR A 103 6.14 49.44 14.25
CA THR A 103 6.68 49.86 15.55
C THR A 103 7.97 49.11 15.90
N ASN A 104 8.15 47.91 15.35
CA ASN A 104 9.39 47.15 15.36
C ASN A 104 9.50 46.37 14.04
N ALA A 105 10.67 46.43 13.39
CA ALA A 105 10.88 45.74 12.12
C ALA A 105 10.99 44.21 12.28
N ASN A 106 11.29 43.69 13.48
CA ASN A 106 11.31 42.25 13.70
C ASN A 106 9.87 41.69 13.67
N SER A 107 9.54 40.89 12.66
CA SER A 107 8.23 40.22 12.59
C SER A 107 8.10 39.05 13.56
N GLY A 108 9.23 38.45 13.97
CA GLY A 108 9.23 37.20 14.74
C GLY A 108 8.94 35.94 13.92
N LEU A 109 8.70 36.07 12.62
CA LEU A 109 8.40 34.97 11.70
C LEU A 109 9.62 34.61 10.83
N THR A 110 9.68 33.36 10.42
CA THR A 110 10.68 32.75 9.54
C THR A 110 10.00 32.07 8.36
N LEU A 111 10.74 31.86 7.26
CA LEU A 111 10.39 30.86 6.24
C LEU A 111 10.90 29.49 6.68
N THR A 112 10.41 28.43 6.04
CA THR A 112 10.79 27.01 6.26
C THR A 112 12.31 26.77 6.23
N ASP A 113 13.08 27.55 5.45
CA ASP A 113 14.54 27.46 5.42
C ASP A 113 15.27 28.18 6.58
N GLY A 114 14.51 28.70 7.55
CA GLY A 114 14.97 29.49 8.69
C GLY A 114 15.25 30.96 8.40
N SER A 115 14.99 31.45 7.17
CA SER A 115 15.21 32.86 6.81
C SER A 115 14.25 33.79 7.55
N ALA A 116 14.79 34.78 8.27
CA ALA A 116 13.99 35.72 9.05
C ALA A 116 13.22 36.73 8.18
N ILE A 117 12.03 37.14 8.62
CA ILE A 117 11.18 38.11 7.93
C ILE A 117 11.17 39.44 8.69
N SER A 118 11.37 40.56 8.00
CA SER A 118 11.38 41.91 8.58
C SER A 118 10.27 42.80 7.99
N LEU A 119 9.55 43.53 8.84
CA LEU A 119 8.47 44.43 8.45
C LEU A 119 8.98 45.77 7.90
N GLN A 120 8.42 46.20 6.76
CA GLN A 120 8.69 47.50 6.14
C GLN A 120 7.39 48.20 5.73
N LEU A 121 7.26 49.50 6.03
CA LEU A 121 6.11 50.30 5.57
C LEU A 121 6.38 50.84 4.15
N VAL A 122 5.61 50.39 3.16
CA VAL A 122 5.75 50.74 1.74
C VAL A 122 4.41 51.22 1.20
N GLY A 123 4.33 52.48 0.79
CA GLY A 123 3.12 53.02 0.14
C GLY A 123 1.84 52.96 0.98
N GLY A 124 1.96 52.85 2.31
CA GLY A 124 0.82 52.69 3.24
C GLY A 124 0.48 51.24 3.60
N ALA A 125 1.10 50.25 2.94
CA ALA A 125 1.04 48.84 3.30
C ALA A 125 2.28 48.44 4.12
N VAL A 126 2.15 47.44 5.00
CA VAL A 126 3.28 46.82 5.69
C VAL A 126 3.64 45.54 4.98
N VAL A 127 4.90 45.40 4.55
CA VAL A 127 5.40 44.25 3.80
C VAL A 127 6.39 43.48 4.67
N GLY A 128 6.19 42.17 4.83
CA GLY A 128 7.14 41.26 5.46
C GLY A 128 8.19 40.82 4.44
N VAL A 129 9.43 41.27 4.59
CA VAL A 129 10.53 41.06 3.64
C VAL A 129 11.49 40.01 4.15
N VAL A 130 11.76 38.99 3.34
CA VAL A 130 12.68 37.89 3.66
C VAL A 130 14.13 38.39 3.68
N SER A 131 14.90 37.96 4.68
CA SER A 131 16.33 38.27 4.84
C SER A 131 17.16 37.00 4.91
N GLY A 132 17.74 36.60 3.78
CA GLY A 132 18.49 35.34 3.64
C GLY A 132 17.83 34.36 2.68
N GLY A 133 18.47 33.20 2.49
CA GLY A 133 17.89 32.10 1.72
C GLY A 133 17.64 32.38 0.24
N THR A 134 16.79 31.53 -0.35
CA THR A 134 16.42 31.57 -1.78
C THR A 134 15.57 32.80 -2.12
N PHE A 135 14.73 33.24 -1.19
CA PHE A 135 13.77 34.34 -1.39
C PHE A 135 14.27 35.69 -0.89
N ASN A 136 15.57 35.85 -0.63
CA ASN A 136 16.15 37.07 -0.08
C ASN A 136 15.68 38.35 -0.79
N GLY A 137 15.09 39.28 -0.04
CA GLY A 137 14.58 40.56 -0.53
C GLY A 137 13.19 40.51 -1.18
N GLN A 138 12.55 39.35 -1.25
CA GLN A 138 11.16 39.20 -1.69
C GLN A 138 10.19 39.37 -0.52
N ALA A 139 8.92 39.64 -0.81
CA ALA A 139 7.86 39.70 0.21
C ALA A 139 7.32 38.30 0.52
N ALA A 140 7.35 37.90 1.79
CA ALA A 140 6.66 36.71 2.29
C ALA A 140 5.17 36.98 2.53
N PHE A 141 4.80 38.19 2.95
CA PHE A 141 3.42 38.63 3.08
C PHE A 141 3.31 40.16 2.99
N ALA A 142 2.10 40.69 2.79
CA ALA A 142 1.79 42.10 2.83
C ALA A 142 0.45 42.38 3.52
N ILE A 143 0.37 43.50 4.23
CA ILE A 143 -0.75 43.93 5.06
C ILE A 143 -1.16 45.33 4.60
N SER A 144 -2.44 45.52 4.29
CA SER A 144 -3.02 46.81 3.93
C SER A 144 -4.20 47.15 4.82
N ILE A 145 -4.47 48.44 5.01
CA ILE A 145 -5.63 48.92 5.76
C ILE A 145 -6.48 49.82 4.89
N ASN A 146 -7.79 49.60 4.88
CA ASN A 146 -8.72 50.53 4.25
C ASN A 146 -8.80 51.80 5.11
N ALA A 147 -8.35 52.92 4.55
CA ALA A 147 -8.29 54.18 5.29
C ALA A 147 -9.65 54.69 5.79
N THR A 148 -10.78 54.26 5.21
CA THR A 148 -12.13 54.70 5.62
C THR A 148 -12.80 53.74 6.59
N THR A 149 -12.69 52.43 6.36
CA THR A 149 -13.39 51.42 7.18
C THR A 149 -12.51 50.86 8.30
N GLY A 150 -11.19 51.02 8.20
CA GLY A 150 -10.20 50.41 9.08
C GLY A 150 -10.02 48.91 8.88
N ALA A 151 -10.78 48.26 7.98
CA ALA A 151 -10.61 46.85 7.67
C ALA A 151 -9.20 46.57 7.16
N VAL A 152 -8.58 45.52 7.67
CA VAL A 152 -7.22 45.11 7.34
C VAL A 152 -7.28 43.89 6.43
N THR A 153 -6.60 43.97 5.30
CA THR A 153 -6.42 42.85 4.37
C THR A 153 -4.97 42.40 4.41
N VAL A 154 -4.74 41.10 4.51
CA VAL A 154 -3.44 40.46 4.48
C VAL A 154 -3.37 39.51 3.30
N GLU A 155 -2.23 39.47 2.63
CA GLU A 155 -1.89 38.52 1.57
C GLU A 155 -0.56 37.87 1.93
N GLN A 156 -0.52 36.54 1.98
CA GLN A 156 0.70 35.74 2.13
C GLN A 156 1.16 35.22 0.77
N TYR A 157 2.45 35.19 0.52
CA TYR A 157 3.07 34.86 -0.77
C TYR A 157 4.06 33.69 -0.69
N LEU A 158 4.58 33.38 0.51
CA LEU A 158 5.50 32.28 0.77
C LEU A 158 5.05 31.59 2.06
N SER A 159 5.18 30.27 2.14
CA SER A 159 4.90 29.50 3.35
C SER A 159 5.81 29.93 4.51
N LEU A 160 5.25 29.93 5.72
CA LEU A 160 5.96 30.30 6.93
C LEU A 160 6.45 29.04 7.67
N ASP A 161 7.44 29.21 8.54
CA ASP A 161 7.94 28.15 9.41
C ASP A 161 7.17 28.11 10.73
N HIS A 162 6.47 27.00 10.97
CA HIS A 162 5.68 26.78 12.17
C HIS A 162 6.48 25.94 13.18
N PRO A 163 6.89 26.51 14.34
CA PRO A 163 7.98 26.00 15.18
C PRO A 163 7.65 24.72 15.97
N ASN A 164 6.49 24.12 15.76
CA ASN A 164 5.99 22.98 16.50
C ASN A 164 6.09 21.67 15.72
N GLU A 165 6.98 21.57 14.72
CA GLU A 165 7.24 20.35 13.93
C GLU A 165 6.87 19.06 14.67
N ALA A 166 6.07 18.21 14.02
CA ALA A 166 5.51 17.00 14.59
C ALA A 166 6.58 16.17 15.34
N THR A 167 6.56 16.21 16.68
CA THR A 167 7.49 15.45 17.53
C THR A 167 6.78 14.34 18.30
N THR A 168 7.53 13.33 18.72
CA THR A 168 7.02 12.34 19.67
C THR A 168 6.51 12.95 20.99
N ALA A 169 6.91 14.20 21.32
CA ALA A 169 6.55 14.87 22.56
C ALA A 169 5.20 15.61 22.48
N ASN A 170 4.77 16.04 21.29
CA ASN A 170 3.44 16.62 21.07
C ASN A 170 2.43 15.59 20.53
N SER A 171 2.85 14.34 20.28
CA SER A 171 2.01 13.31 19.63
C SER A 171 1.77 13.60 18.15
N PHE A 172 2.71 14.29 17.51
CA PHE A 172 2.64 14.62 16.09
C PHE A 172 1.37 15.40 15.73
N ASN A 173 0.92 16.29 16.63
CA ASN A 173 -0.37 16.95 16.53
C ASN A 173 -0.26 18.44 16.16
N SER A 174 0.79 18.82 15.44
CA SER A 174 1.10 20.18 15.03
C SER A 174 0.58 20.52 13.63
N TYR A 175 -0.69 20.22 13.38
CA TYR A 175 -1.29 20.41 12.06
C TYR A 175 -2.19 21.65 11.98
N ASP A 176 -2.23 22.50 13.02
CA ASP A 176 -3.12 23.69 13.09
C ASP A 176 -2.52 24.89 13.85
N GLU A 177 -1.19 25.00 13.89
CA GLU A 177 -0.53 26.04 14.67
C GLU A 177 -0.85 27.45 14.17
N THR A 178 -1.28 28.30 15.10
CA THR A 178 -1.37 29.73 14.85
C THR A 178 -0.03 30.42 15.12
N LEU A 179 0.57 30.98 14.08
CA LEU A 179 1.62 32.00 14.19
C LEU A 179 1.03 33.40 14.31
N THR A 180 1.75 34.28 15.03
CA THR A 180 1.42 35.71 15.12
C THR A 180 2.69 36.54 14.95
N LEU A 181 2.51 37.80 14.52
CA LEU A 181 3.62 38.75 14.52
C LEU A 181 4.09 39.01 15.96
N ALA A 182 5.40 39.18 16.14
CA ALA A 182 6.00 39.54 17.41
C ALA A 182 5.30 40.77 18.02
N SER A 183 4.91 40.68 19.29
CA SER A 183 4.20 41.78 19.97
C SER A 183 4.95 43.11 19.84
N GLY A 184 4.21 44.16 19.51
CA GLY A 184 4.74 45.50 19.28
C GLY A 184 5.45 45.69 17.95
N SER A 185 5.24 44.81 16.96
CA SER A 185 5.81 44.97 15.60
C SER A 185 4.89 45.73 14.65
N LEU A 186 3.58 45.46 14.71
CA LEU A 186 2.56 46.09 13.89
C LEU A 186 1.62 46.96 14.72
N GLY A 187 1.41 48.19 14.28
CA GLY A 187 0.51 49.13 14.91
C GLY A 187 -0.50 49.78 13.97
N VAL A 188 -1.59 50.29 14.55
CA VAL A 188 -2.58 51.12 13.85
C VAL A 188 -2.68 52.49 14.52
N THR A 189 -2.68 53.54 13.71
CA THR A 189 -3.00 54.91 14.13
C THR A 189 -4.27 55.40 13.43
N VAL A 190 -4.97 56.32 14.07
CA VAL A 190 -6.17 56.95 13.51
C VAL A 190 -6.02 58.46 13.56
N ALA A 191 -6.17 59.10 12.41
CA ALA A 191 -6.30 60.54 12.30
C ALA A 191 -7.79 60.91 12.21
N ILE A 192 -8.20 61.90 12.99
CA ILE A 192 -9.55 62.47 12.91
C ILE A 192 -9.50 63.92 12.44
N LYS A 193 -10.60 64.36 11.81
CA LYS A 193 -10.81 65.72 11.34
C LYS A 193 -12.21 66.21 11.73
N ASP A 194 -12.31 67.39 12.31
CA ASP A 194 -13.56 68.05 12.67
C ASP A 194 -14.06 69.01 11.58
N GLY A 195 -15.13 69.75 11.87
CA GLY A 195 -15.95 70.48 10.91
C GLY A 195 -15.23 71.62 10.20
N ASP A 196 -14.24 72.23 10.85
CA ASP A 196 -13.45 73.33 10.32
C ASP A 196 -12.04 72.94 9.85
N ASN A 197 -11.70 71.65 9.96
CA ASN A 197 -10.52 70.95 9.44
C ASN A 197 -9.32 70.84 10.37
N ASP A 198 -9.48 71.11 11.67
CA ASP A 198 -8.47 70.73 12.65
C ASP A 198 -8.30 69.20 12.69
N THR A 199 -7.09 68.75 13.03
CA THR A 199 -6.73 67.32 12.98
C THR A 199 -6.05 66.86 14.24
N ALA A 200 -6.37 65.63 14.66
CA ALA A 200 -5.68 64.94 15.73
C ALA A 200 -5.32 63.52 15.29
N THR A 201 -4.14 63.05 15.70
CA THR A 201 -3.70 61.65 15.47
C THR A 201 -3.59 60.95 16.80
N SER A 202 -4.06 59.71 16.85
CA SER A 202 -4.07 58.89 18.07
C SER A 202 -2.68 58.43 18.48
N ASN A 203 -2.59 57.81 19.66
CA ASN A 203 -1.52 56.86 19.95
C ASN A 203 -1.51 55.69 18.94
N THR A 204 -0.41 54.95 18.88
CA THR A 204 -0.37 53.68 18.13
C THR A 204 -0.90 52.56 19.01
N ALA A 205 -1.92 51.82 18.54
CA ALA A 205 -2.34 50.58 19.17
C ALA A 205 -1.59 49.40 18.53
N ASP A 206 -1.02 48.52 19.36
CA ASP A 206 -0.40 47.27 18.91
C ASP A 206 -1.48 46.28 18.47
N VAL A 207 -1.42 45.84 17.22
CA VAL A 207 -2.35 44.87 16.62
C VAL A 207 -1.62 43.60 16.14
N SER A 208 -0.37 43.40 16.56
CA SER A 208 0.49 42.29 16.10
C SER A 208 -0.18 40.91 16.28
N ASN A 209 -0.82 40.68 17.43
CA ASN A 209 -1.49 39.41 17.74
C ASN A 209 -2.87 39.23 17.06
N GLN A 210 -3.32 40.21 16.27
CA GLN A 210 -4.59 40.14 15.54
C GLN A 210 -4.41 39.70 14.08
N ILE A 211 -3.16 39.59 13.63
CA ILE A 211 -2.78 38.95 12.38
C ILE A 211 -2.30 37.55 12.73
N THR A 212 -3.01 36.55 12.25
CA THR A 212 -2.71 35.14 12.51
C THR A 212 -2.45 34.42 11.19
N PHE A 213 -1.46 33.54 11.17
CA PHE A 213 -1.16 32.63 10.06
C PHE A 213 -1.33 31.22 10.64
N ASP A 214 -2.38 30.54 10.21
CA ASP A 214 -2.75 29.21 10.67
C ASP A 214 -2.23 28.21 9.62
N ASP A 215 -1.57 27.15 10.11
CA ASP A 215 -1.02 26.08 9.27
C ASP A 215 -2.10 25.13 8.74
N ASP A 216 -1.86 24.51 7.58
CA ASP A 216 -2.69 23.43 7.03
C ASP A 216 -1.93 22.09 6.97
N GLY A 217 -1.87 21.39 8.11
CA GLY A 217 -1.14 20.14 8.15
C GLY A 217 -1.77 19.02 7.29
N PRO A 218 -0.99 17.96 6.99
CA PRO A 218 -1.41 16.85 6.14
C PRO A 218 -2.62 16.13 6.70
N THR A 219 -3.59 15.85 5.83
CA THR A 219 -4.85 15.18 6.17
C THR A 219 -5.08 13.98 5.27
N VAL A 220 -5.60 12.90 5.86
CA VAL A 220 -6.15 11.78 5.09
C VAL A 220 -7.65 12.05 4.95
N LEU A 221 -8.08 12.14 3.69
CA LEU A 221 -9.43 12.54 3.31
C LEU A 221 -10.36 11.32 3.27
N ASP A 222 -9.85 10.19 2.77
CA ASP A 222 -10.60 8.96 2.68
C ASP A 222 -9.67 7.73 2.74
N LYS A 223 -10.18 6.62 3.26
CA LYS A 223 -9.47 5.34 3.25
C LYS A 223 -10.45 4.18 3.29
N THR A 224 -10.05 3.06 2.70
CA THR A 224 -10.74 1.78 2.91
C THR A 224 -9.77 0.68 3.30
N ASP A 225 -10.25 -0.26 4.11
CA ASP A 225 -9.60 -1.57 4.20
C ASP A 225 -9.84 -2.34 2.90
N LEU A 226 -9.06 -3.39 2.65
CA LEU A 226 -8.99 -4.03 1.33
C LEU A 226 -9.13 -5.55 1.44
N TYR A 227 -10.08 -6.13 0.71
CA TYR A 227 -10.26 -7.57 0.58
C TYR A 227 -10.05 -8.00 -0.88
N PHE A 228 -9.16 -8.97 -1.12
CA PHE A 228 -8.97 -9.53 -2.47
C PHE A 228 -8.49 -10.98 -2.44
N ALA A 229 -8.66 -11.67 -3.56
CA ALA A 229 -8.44 -13.11 -3.65
C ALA A 229 -6.96 -13.48 -3.65
N ASN A 230 -6.63 -14.53 -2.90
CA ASN A 230 -5.35 -15.22 -2.98
C ASN A 230 -5.33 -16.21 -4.17
N SER A 231 -5.47 -15.71 -5.40
CA SER A 231 -5.45 -16.54 -6.60
C SER A 231 -4.97 -15.76 -7.82
N GLY A 232 -4.19 -16.41 -8.70
CA GLY A 232 -3.65 -15.75 -9.88
C GLY A 232 -2.63 -14.66 -9.52
N THR A 233 -2.82 -13.45 -10.03
CA THR A 233 -2.10 -12.24 -9.58
C THR A 233 -2.67 -11.82 -8.23
N VAL A 234 -1.83 -11.80 -7.19
CA VAL A 234 -2.27 -11.47 -5.83
C VAL A 234 -2.14 -9.98 -5.63
N SER A 235 -3.08 -9.24 -6.21
CA SER A 235 -3.15 -7.79 -6.10
C SER A 235 -4.57 -7.30 -5.84
N GLY A 236 -4.67 -6.22 -5.08
CA GLY A 236 -5.92 -5.50 -4.87
C GLY A 236 -5.66 -4.01 -4.66
N THR A 237 -6.61 -3.20 -5.06
CA THR A 237 -6.58 -1.74 -4.92
C THR A 237 -7.68 -1.27 -3.96
N GLY A 238 -7.34 -0.49 -2.93
CA GLY A 238 -8.28 0.19 -2.04
C GLY A 238 -8.15 1.71 -2.13
N VAL A 239 -8.96 2.44 -1.36
CA VAL A 239 -8.94 3.90 -1.32
C VAL A 239 -7.92 4.38 -0.28
N PHE A 240 -7.12 5.37 -0.65
CA PHE A 240 -6.31 6.17 0.26
C PHE A 240 -6.11 7.54 -0.36
N ASP A 241 -7.03 8.44 -0.07
CA ASP A 241 -7.00 9.82 -0.54
C ASP A 241 -6.45 10.73 0.57
N TYR A 242 -5.55 11.63 0.21
CA TYR A 242 -4.87 12.49 1.17
C TYR A 242 -4.47 13.83 0.55
N SER A 243 -4.29 14.82 1.41
CA SER A 243 -3.70 16.12 1.09
C SER A 243 -2.49 16.35 1.98
N ILE A 244 -1.38 16.81 1.40
CA ILE A 244 -0.21 17.28 2.16
C ILE A 244 -0.27 18.78 2.45
N GLY A 245 -1.36 19.46 2.12
CA GLY A 245 -1.46 20.91 2.30
C GLY A 245 -0.75 21.70 1.20
N ALA A 246 -0.44 22.97 1.49
CA ALA A 246 0.17 23.88 0.51
C ALA A 246 1.70 23.72 0.35
N ASP A 247 2.37 22.97 1.22
CA ASP A 247 3.82 22.80 1.29
C ASP A 247 4.28 21.47 0.64
N GLY A 248 4.00 21.32 -0.66
CA GLY A 248 4.40 20.13 -1.41
C GLY A 248 5.91 19.92 -1.59
N HIS A 249 6.34 18.67 -1.78
CA HIS A 249 7.73 18.36 -2.13
C HIS A 249 8.07 18.65 -3.61
N THR A 250 9.08 19.49 -3.89
CA THR A 250 9.60 19.68 -5.27
C THR A 250 10.52 18.56 -5.78
N THR A 251 11.10 17.75 -4.89
CA THR A 251 11.96 16.62 -5.25
C THR A 251 11.71 15.44 -4.33
N TYR A 252 11.58 14.25 -4.93
CA TYR A 252 11.24 13.03 -4.20
C TYR A 252 12.46 12.14 -3.93
N SER A 253 12.58 11.65 -2.70
CA SER A 253 13.58 10.69 -2.25
C SER A 253 13.10 9.98 -0.99
N SER A 254 13.85 8.99 -0.49
CA SER A 254 13.53 8.37 0.80
C SER A 254 13.54 9.33 2.01
N LEU A 255 14.07 10.55 1.85
CA LEU A 255 14.03 11.60 2.87
C LEU A 255 12.90 12.61 2.62
N ASN A 256 12.62 12.90 1.35
CA ASN A 256 11.61 13.85 0.88
C ASN A 256 10.48 13.07 0.19
N SER A 257 9.54 12.57 0.98
CA SER A 257 8.50 11.64 0.57
C SER A 257 7.24 12.06 1.28
N ASP A 258 6.08 12.03 0.63
CA ASP A 258 4.80 12.39 1.27
C ASP A 258 4.43 11.41 2.40
N PHE A 259 5.21 10.34 2.56
CA PHE A 259 5.01 9.31 3.57
C PHE A 259 6.18 9.27 4.55
N ALA A 260 5.85 9.14 5.83
CA ALA A 260 6.80 8.70 6.84
C ALA A 260 7.12 7.19 6.66
N ALA A 261 8.00 6.65 7.51
CA ALA A 261 8.34 5.23 7.45
C ALA A 261 7.12 4.35 7.73
N ILE A 262 6.67 3.61 6.71
CA ILE A 262 5.54 2.69 6.80
C ILE A 262 5.97 1.41 7.53
N THR A 263 5.11 0.93 8.42
CA THR A 263 5.33 -0.36 9.11
C THR A 263 4.32 -1.40 8.65
N LEU A 264 4.75 -2.66 8.62
CA LEU A 264 3.93 -3.82 8.27
C LEU A 264 3.89 -4.80 9.44
N ALA A 265 2.69 -5.22 9.80
CA ALA A 265 2.41 -6.33 10.70
C ALA A 265 1.32 -7.22 10.08
N GLY A 266 1.01 -8.35 10.70
CA GLY A 266 -0.07 -9.20 10.21
C GLY A 266 0.10 -10.66 10.56
N THR A 267 -0.79 -11.48 10.00
CA THR A 267 -0.77 -12.93 10.13
C THR A 267 -1.01 -13.61 8.79
N VAL A 268 -0.47 -14.82 8.64
CA VAL A 268 -0.83 -15.76 7.58
C VAL A 268 -1.31 -17.03 8.26
N ALA A 269 -2.48 -17.54 7.86
CA ALA A 269 -3.11 -18.71 8.48
C ALA A 269 -3.24 -18.56 10.01
N GLY A 270 -3.45 -17.34 10.50
CA GLY A 270 -3.53 -17.01 11.93
C GLY A 270 -2.19 -16.99 12.69
N SER A 271 -1.06 -17.23 12.02
CA SER A 271 0.28 -17.12 12.61
C SER A 271 0.92 -15.80 12.23
N ALA A 272 1.53 -15.10 13.18
CA ALA A 272 2.18 -13.81 12.92
C ALA A 272 3.28 -13.91 11.85
N ILE A 273 3.33 -12.92 10.96
CA ILE A 273 4.45 -12.78 10.02
C ILE A 273 5.73 -12.37 10.78
N THR A 274 6.88 -12.62 10.16
CA THR A 274 8.21 -12.36 10.73
C THR A 274 9.08 -11.61 9.73
N ALA A 275 10.07 -10.86 10.23
CA ALA A 275 10.93 -10.00 9.43
C ALA A 275 10.20 -9.10 8.39
N PRO A 276 9.07 -8.45 8.74
CA PRO A 276 8.39 -7.58 7.81
C PRO A 276 9.25 -6.33 7.53
N THR A 277 9.32 -5.94 6.27
CA THR A 277 9.98 -4.72 5.81
C THR A 277 9.11 -4.01 4.79
N VAL A 278 8.98 -2.70 4.92
CA VAL A 278 8.45 -1.81 3.89
C VAL A 278 9.53 -0.77 3.63
N THR A 279 9.98 -0.67 2.39
CA THR A 279 11.11 0.18 2.01
C THR A 279 10.74 1.07 0.84
N TRP A 280 11.08 2.36 0.94
CA TRP A 280 10.86 3.32 -0.13
C TRP A 280 11.56 2.84 -1.41
N ALA A 281 10.82 2.79 -2.52
CA ALA A 281 11.35 2.41 -3.83
C ALA A 281 11.47 3.62 -4.76
N SER A 282 10.37 4.36 -4.93
CA SER A 282 10.32 5.56 -5.77
C SER A 282 9.10 6.41 -5.46
N GLU A 283 9.16 7.70 -5.80
CA GLU A 283 8.01 8.59 -5.68
C GLU A 283 8.07 9.73 -6.70
N THR A 284 6.89 10.18 -7.11
CA THR A 284 6.63 11.26 -8.06
C THR A 284 5.43 12.08 -7.57
N SER A 285 5.10 13.16 -8.28
CA SER A 285 3.93 13.97 -7.98
C SER A 285 2.60 13.24 -8.22
N THR A 286 2.61 12.05 -8.83
CA THR A 286 1.39 11.28 -9.15
C THR A 286 1.35 9.90 -8.49
N ALA A 287 2.49 9.37 -8.01
CA ALA A 287 2.54 8.03 -7.43
C ALA A 287 3.72 7.85 -6.47
N ALA A 288 3.54 7.01 -5.45
CA ALA A 288 4.59 6.54 -4.55
C ALA A 288 4.61 5.01 -4.50
N VAL A 289 5.79 4.39 -4.51
CA VAL A 289 5.97 2.92 -4.54
C VAL A 289 6.93 2.51 -3.42
N PHE A 290 6.52 1.49 -2.68
CA PHE A 290 7.30 0.86 -1.61
C PHE A 290 7.46 -0.64 -1.88
N ASN A 291 8.67 -1.17 -1.72
CA ASN A 291 8.89 -2.61 -1.75
C ASN A 291 8.54 -3.19 -0.39
N LEU A 292 7.79 -4.29 -0.39
CA LEU A 292 7.44 -5.05 0.80
C LEU A 292 8.06 -6.44 0.78
N SER A 293 8.38 -6.94 1.96
CA SER A 293 8.86 -8.31 2.18
C SER A 293 8.47 -8.75 3.58
N PHE A 294 8.07 -10.01 3.74
CA PHE A 294 7.85 -10.62 5.05
C PHE A 294 8.00 -12.13 4.93
N SER A 295 8.26 -12.80 6.04
CA SER A 295 8.29 -14.26 6.11
C SER A 295 7.08 -14.77 6.88
N TYR A 296 6.50 -15.89 6.46
CA TYR A 296 5.34 -16.49 7.09
C TYR A 296 5.48 -17.99 7.28
N LEU A 297 4.84 -18.53 8.31
CA LEU A 297 4.90 -19.94 8.66
C LEU A 297 3.64 -20.68 8.20
N THR A 298 3.75 -21.63 7.29
CA THR A 298 2.66 -22.56 6.93
C THR A 298 3.15 -24.00 7.03
N GLY A 299 2.36 -24.88 7.65
CA GLY A 299 2.73 -26.28 7.86
C GLY A 299 4.09 -26.53 8.54
N GLY A 300 4.56 -25.58 9.35
CA GLY A 300 5.87 -25.64 10.02
C GLY A 300 7.05 -25.11 9.22
N VAL A 301 6.80 -24.49 8.06
CA VAL A 301 7.80 -23.99 7.10
C VAL A 301 7.72 -22.47 6.97
N SER A 302 8.86 -21.79 7.08
CA SER A 302 8.98 -20.34 6.86
C SER A 302 9.21 -20.03 5.37
N THR A 303 8.21 -19.49 4.70
CA THR A 303 8.33 -18.97 3.32
C THR A 303 8.54 -17.46 3.36
N GLN A 304 9.28 -16.90 2.41
CA GLN A 304 9.40 -15.44 2.23
C GLN A 304 8.47 -14.99 1.10
N GLU A 305 7.69 -13.95 1.36
CA GLU A 305 6.86 -13.24 0.38
C GLU A 305 7.46 -11.86 0.09
N THR A 306 7.29 -11.38 -1.14
CA THR A 306 7.72 -10.05 -1.56
C THR A 306 6.63 -9.36 -2.37
N GLY A 307 6.73 -8.06 -2.58
CA GLY A 307 5.78 -7.35 -3.43
C GLY A 307 5.94 -5.84 -3.39
N THR A 308 4.87 -5.12 -3.73
CA THR A 308 4.82 -3.66 -3.65
C THR A 308 3.55 -3.13 -3.00
N LEU A 309 3.69 -1.98 -2.32
CA LEU A 309 2.60 -1.10 -1.91
C LEU A 309 2.74 0.17 -2.73
N THR A 310 1.73 0.48 -3.54
CA THR A 310 1.74 1.63 -4.47
C THR A 310 0.60 2.57 -4.15
N PHE A 311 0.88 3.84 -3.91
CA PHE A 311 -0.14 4.89 -3.79
C PHE A 311 -0.25 5.63 -5.12
N ASP A 312 -1.44 5.68 -5.70
CA ASP A 312 -1.80 6.56 -6.81
C ASP A 312 -2.41 7.85 -6.24
N LYS A 313 -1.63 8.93 -6.31
CA LYS A 313 -1.97 10.23 -5.72
C LYS A 313 -3.02 10.98 -6.53
N VAL A 314 -3.28 10.57 -7.77
CA VAL A 314 -4.28 11.19 -8.64
C VAL A 314 -5.63 10.49 -8.48
N ALA A 315 -5.61 9.16 -8.39
CA ALA A 315 -6.81 8.37 -8.18
C ALA A 315 -7.26 8.31 -6.71
N GLY A 316 -6.40 8.69 -5.76
CA GLY A 316 -6.68 8.58 -4.33
C GLY A 316 -6.76 7.12 -3.87
N THR A 317 -5.89 6.26 -4.41
CA THR A 317 -5.92 4.81 -4.16
C THR A 317 -4.58 4.27 -3.72
N TYR A 318 -4.60 3.12 -3.06
CA TYR A 318 -3.41 2.31 -2.81
C TYR A 318 -3.60 0.90 -3.35
N THR A 319 -2.53 0.29 -3.85
CA THR A 319 -2.52 -1.06 -4.39
C THR A 319 -1.47 -1.89 -3.65
N VAL A 320 -1.89 -3.04 -3.13
CA VAL A 320 -0.97 -4.08 -2.67
C VAL A 320 -0.84 -5.10 -3.80
N ASP A 321 0.38 -5.43 -4.17
CA ASP A 321 0.70 -6.42 -5.20
C ASP A 321 1.77 -7.37 -4.66
N LEU A 322 1.39 -8.61 -4.37
CA LEU A 322 2.28 -9.67 -3.89
C LEU A 322 2.82 -10.48 -5.06
N THR A 323 4.09 -10.87 -4.97
CA THR A 323 4.80 -11.53 -6.07
C THR A 323 4.25 -12.92 -6.35
N ASP A 324 3.91 -13.65 -5.28
CA ASP A 324 3.39 -15.01 -5.36
C ASP A 324 2.12 -15.19 -4.49
N PRO A 325 1.24 -16.15 -4.84
CA PRO A 325 0.16 -16.54 -3.96
C PRO A 325 0.64 -17.09 -2.62
N ILE A 326 0.03 -16.62 -1.53
CA ILE A 326 0.37 -17.04 -0.17
C ILE A 326 -0.08 -18.50 0.00
N SER A 327 0.88 -19.43 0.03
CA SER A 327 0.61 -20.86 -0.09
C SER A 327 0.98 -21.64 1.16
N ALA A 328 0.29 -22.76 1.42
CA ALA A 328 0.69 -23.68 2.47
C ALA A 328 1.85 -24.56 2.02
N VAL A 329 2.96 -24.56 2.76
CA VAL A 329 4.07 -25.50 2.54
C VAL A 329 4.01 -26.61 3.59
N THR A 330 4.31 -27.84 3.20
CA THR A 330 4.33 -28.99 4.11
C THR A 330 5.64 -29.76 3.96
N ILE A 331 6.25 -30.12 5.08
CA ILE A 331 7.37 -31.07 5.12
C ILE A 331 6.84 -32.43 5.57
N SER A 332 6.92 -33.43 4.69
CA SER A 332 6.60 -34.82 5.02
C SER A 332 7.88 -35.60 5.21
N THR A 333 8.07 -36.23 6.37
CA THR A 333 9.29 -37.00 6.67
C THR A 333 9.05 -38.51 6.69
N VAL A 334 10.09 -39.28 6.36
CA VAL A 334 10.06 -40.75 6.46
C VAL A 334 9.94 -41.20 7.92
N SER A 335 10.59 -40.49 8.85
CA SER A 335 10.46 -40.72 10.29
C SER A 335 9.03 -40.64 10.82
N ASN A 336 8.16 -39.84 10.17
CA ASN A 336 6.74 -39.69 10.52
C ASN A 336 5.80 -40.47 9.59
N SER A 337 6.33 -41.39 8.78
CA SER A 337 5.52 -42.19 7.87
C SER A 337 4.44 -43.00 8.60
N SER A 338 3.24 -43.03 8.01
CA SER A 338 2.10 -43.78 8.53
C SER A 338 2.26 -45.29 8.35
N SER A 339 3.06 -45.71 7.36
CA SER A 339 3.44 -47.10 7.13
C SER A 339 4.76 -47.20 6.38
N ILE A 340 5.52 -48.27 6.66
CA ILE A 340 6.69 -48.72 5.90
C ILE A 340 6.46 -50.21 5.63
N VAL A 341 6.47 -50.61 4.36
CA VAL A 341 6.16 -51.99 3.95
C VAL A 341 7.18 -52.48 2.92
N GLY A 342 7.78 -53.63 3.17
CA GLY A 342 8.64 -54.33 2.20
C GLY A 342 7.82 -55.18 1.22
N TYR A 343 8.28 -55.30 -0.01
CA TYR A 343 7.63 -56.07 -1.07
C TYR A 343 8.63 -56.94 -1.84
N GLN A 344 8.12 -58.05 -2.39
CA GLN A 344 8.85 -58.82 -3.39
C GLN A 344 8.90 -58.05 -4.72
N PRO A 345 10.06 -58.01 -5.42
CA PRO A 345 10.20 -57.34 -6.71
C PRO A 345 9.13 -57.76 -7.73
N GLY A 346 8.55 -56.76 -8.41
CA GLY A 346 7.54 -56.95 -9.44
C GLY A 346 6.20 -57.49 -8.93
N SER A 347 5.88 -57.33 -7.64
CA SER A 347 4.60 -57.78 -7.08
C SER A 347 4.07 -56.91 -5.93
N SER A 348 2.82 -57.12 -5.56
CA SER A 348 2.19 -56.55 -4.35
C SER A 348 2.31 -57.44 -3.11
N THR A 349 3.14 -58.48 -3.17
CA THR A 349 3.33 -59.44 -2.06
C THR A 349 4.27 -58.84 -1.03
N VAL A 350 3.81 -58.74 0.21
CA VAL A 350 4.61 -58.21 1.33
C VAL A 350 5.76 -59.17 1.67
N ASP A 351 6.95 -58.60 1.85
CA ASP A 351 8.15 -59.29 2.33
C ASP A 351 8.68 -58.59 3.60
N ASN A 352 8.69 -59.33 4.71
CA ASN A 352 9.13 -58.84 6.02
C ASN A 352 10.51 -59.41 6.43
N SER A 353 11.28 -59.94 5.47
CA SER A 353 12.61 -60.47 5.71
C SER A 353 13.69 -59.42 5.45
N GLN A 354 14.33 -59.46 4.29
CA GLN A 354 15.22 -58.43 3.75
C GLN A 354 14.67 -58.11 2.36
N PRO A 355 13.72 -57.15 2.25
CA PRO A 355 13.08 -56.86 0.98
C PRO A 355 14.04 -56.10 0.04
N ASP A 356 13.96 -56.39 -1.24
CA ASP A 356 14.65 -55.61 -2.29
C ASP A 356 13.97 -54.26 -2.55
N VAL A 357 12.67 -54.16 -2.23
CA VAL A 357 11.84 -52.95 -2.42
C VAL A 357 11.09 -52.64 -1.14
N ALA A 358 11.19 -51.40 -0.66
CA ALA A 358 10.40 -50.92 0.46
C ALA A 358 9.65 -49.65 0.07
N VAL A 359 8.43 -49.48 0.60
CA VAL A 359 7.61 -48.28 0.36
C VAL A 359 7.24 -47.65 1.69
N ALA A 360 7.53 -46.36 1.84
CA ALA A 360 7.07 -45.54 2.96
C ALA A 360 5.92 -44.63 2.53
N GLN A 361 4.83 -44.61 3.28
CA GLN A 361 3.72 -43.66 3.11
C GLN A 361 3.94 -42.45 4.03
N VAL A 362 4.53 -41.38 3.50
CA VAL A 362 4.92 -40.19 4.28
C VAL A 362 3.76 -39.22 4.51
N ASN A 363 2.78 -39.19 3.61
CA ASN A 363 1.47 -38.56 3.83
C ASN A 363 0.39 -39.28 2.97
N PRO A 364 -0.91 -38.92 3.07
CA PRO A 364 -1.98 -39.63 2.34
C PRO A 364 -1.79 -39.71 0.82
N ASN A 365 -1.11 -38.75 0.20
CA ASN A 365 -0.91 -38.61 -1.25
C ASN A 365 0.57 -38.65 -1.65
N LEU A 366 1.47 -39.14 -0.78
CA LEU A 366 2.89 -39.18 -1.06
C LEU A 366 3.50 -40.47 -0.48
N PHE A 367 4.02 -41.27 -1.40
CA PHE A 367 4.72 -42.53 -1.15
C PHE A 367 6.12 -42.40 -1.71
N ILE A 368 7.10 -42.93 -0.97
CA ILE A 368 8.47 -43.05 -1.43
C ILE A 368 8.75 -44.55 -1.58
N GLN A 369 9.05 -44.99 -2.80
CA GLN A 369 9.59 -46.33 -3.06
C GLN A 369 11.09 -46.25 -3.01
N PHE A 370 11.70 -47.21 -2.32
CA PHE A 370 13.13 -47.33 -2.15
C PHE A 370 13.61 -48.65 -2.74
N THR A 371 14.73 -48.61 -3.43
CA THR A 371 15.48 -49.78 -3.88
C THR A 371 16.96 -49.64 -3.55
N GLY A 372 17.62 -50.77 -3.27
CA GLY A 372 19.05 -50.82 -3.01
C GLY A 372 19.79 -51.43 -4.19
N TYR A 373 20.97 -50.92 -4.48
CA TYR A 373 21.93 -51.54 -5.39
C TYR A 373 23.30 -51.61 -4.72
N ALA A 374 24.03 -52.69 -4.94
CA ALA A 374 25.36 -52.88 -4.38
C ALA A 374 26.26 -53.70 -5.32
N GLU A 375 27.57 -53.47 -5.23
CA GLU A 375 28.55 -54.21 -6.01
C GLU A 375 28.70 -55.68 -5.59
N PRO A 376 28.76 -56.62 -6.55
CA PRO A 376 29.15 -58.00 -6.27
C PRO A 376 30.68 -58.15 -6.14
N GLY A 377 31.21 -58.38 -4.94
CA GLY A 377 32.59 -58.83 -4.74
C GLY A 377 33.59 -57.75 -4.31
N SER A 378 34.88 -57.88 -4.67
CA SER A 378 36.00 -57.10 -4.09
C SER A 378 36.40 -55.84 -4.88
N GLY A 379 35.49 -55.25 -5.65
CA GLY A 379 35.62 -53.90 -6.24
C GLY A 379 36.73 -53.67 -7.26
N ASN A 380 36.84 -54.49 -8.31
CA ASN A 380 37.74 -54.21 -9.43
C ASN A 380 37.10 -54.57 -10.79
N GLY A 381 36.99 -53.59 -11.69
CA GLY A 381 36.72 -53.83 -13.12
C GLY A 381 35.25 -53.68 -13.51
N ALA A 382 34.68 -54.68 -14.19
CA ALA A 382 33.29 -54.63 -14.66
C ALA A 382 32.25 -54.72 -13.54
N ASP A 383 32.68 -55.01 -12.32
CA ASP A 383 31.84 -55.13 -11.13
C ASP A 383 31.66 -53.79 -10.40
N ASN A 384 32.39 -52.73 -10.81
CA ASN A 384 32.27 -51.37 -10.27
C ASN A 384 30.94 -50.71 -10.66
N LEU A 385 30.49 -49.69 -9.92
CA LEU A 385 29.36 -48.84 -10.27
C LEU A 385 29.45 -48.33 -11.71
N GLN A 386 28.33 -48.38 -12.42
CA GLN A 386 28.25 -47.98 -13.82
C GLN A 386 27.23 -46.89 -14.00
N SER A 387 27.52 -45.88 -14.82
CA SER A 387 26.46 -45.03 -15.35
C SER A 387 25.62 -45.81 -16.35
N GLY A 388 24.35 -45.44 -16.49
CA GLY A 388 23.54 -45.83 -17.63
C GLY A 388 24.30 -45.57 -18.93
N SER A 389 24.04 -46.35 -19.98
CA SER A 389 24.81 -46.24 -21.23
C SER A 389 23.98 -45.60 -22.32
N ILE A 390 23.43 -44.40 -22.06
CA ILE A 390 22.69 -43.62 -23.07
C ILE A 390 23.67 -43.11 -24.15
N ASP A 391 24.88 -42.73 -23.74
CA ASP A 391 25.95 -42.28 -24.64
C ASP A 391 26.90 -43.42 -25.11
N GLY A 392 26.72 -44.63 -24.61
CA GLY A 392 27.56 -45.80 -24.91
C GLY A 392 28.79 -45.97 -24.01
N SER A 393 29.01 -45.06 -23.05
CA SER A 393 29.98 -45.20 -21.94
C SER A 393 29.29 -45.85 -20.74
N THR A 394 30.05 -46.52 -19.87
CA THR A 394 29.56 -47.00 -18.56
C THR A 394 30.28 -46.30 -17.40
N LEU A 395 31.23 -45.41 -17.71
CA LEU A 395 32.06 -44.69 -16.73
C LEU A 395 31.99 -43.16 -16.92
N THR A 396 31.09 -42.71 -17.78
CA THR A 396 30.82 -41.29 -17.99
C THR A 396 29.34 -41.08 -17.79
N TYR A 397 28.98 -40.30 -16.77
CA TYR A 397 27.62 -39.88 -16.52
C TYR A 397 27.24 -38.75 -17.49
N VAL A 398 26.06 -38.88 -18.10
CA VAL A 398 25.38 -37.77 -18.76
C VAL A 398 23.94 -37.62 -18.23
N ASN A 399 23.40 -36.40 -18.29
CA ASN A 399 22.03 -36.13 -17.87
C ASN A 399 21.04 -37.07 -18.59
N GLY A 400 20.12 -37.65 -17.83
CA GLY A 400 19.19 -38.68 -18.30
C GLY A 400 19.59 -40.10 -17.87
N GLU A 401 20.81 -40.31 -17.38
CA GLU A 401 21.27 -41.61 -16.87
C GLU A 401 21.00 -41.78 -15.37
N LEU A 402 20.95 -43.04 -14.94
CA LEU A 402 20.99 -43.44 -13.54
C LEU A 402 22.24 -44.28 -13.32
N LEU A 403 22.72 -44.35 -12.09
CA LEU A 403 23.74 -45.29 -11.69
C LEU A 403 23.12 -46.69 -11.56
N THR A 404 23.86 -47.69 -12.00
CA THR A 404 23.39 -49.06 -12.12
C THR A 404 24.33 -50.04 -11.43
N GLN A 405 23.73 -50.95 -10.67
CA GLN A 405 24.41 -52.07 -10.03
C GLN A 405 23.46 -53.26 -9.84
N SER A 406 23.98 -54.36 -9.30
CA SER A 406 23.16 -55.51 -8.89
C SER A 406 22.21 -55.11 -7.76
N SER A 407 20.96 -55.58 -7.83
CA SER A 407 19.96 -55.31 -6.78
C SER A 407 20.42 -55.84 -5.43
N ALA A 408 20.17 -55.06 -4.38
CA ALA A 408 20.46 -55.38 -3.00
C ALA A 408 19.26 -55.05 -2.11
N PHE A 409 19.25 -55.63 -0.91
CA PHE A 409 18.20 -55.37 0.06
C PHE A 409 18.26 -53.93 0.57
N VAL A 410 17.09 -53.34 0.83
CA VAL A 410 16.97 -52.03 1.45
C VAL A 410 16.29 -52.16 2.81
N SER A 411 16.85 -51.49 3.82
CA SER A 411 16.32 -51.48 5.18
C SER A 411 15.85 -50.09 5.55
N ILE A 412 14.59 -49.96 5.95
CA ILE A 412 13.97 -48.67 6.31
C ILE A 412 13.22 -48.84 7.62
N SER A 413 13.35 -47.84 8.49
CA SER A 413 12.74 -47.84 9.80
C SER A 413 12.31 -46.43 10.16
N GLY A 414 11.05 -46.27 10.58
CA GLY A 414 10.52 -45.01 11.11
C GLY A 414 10.76 -44.85 12.62
N THR A 415 11.34 -45.84 13.30
CA THR A 415 11.41 -45.87 14.78
C THR A 415 12.79 -46.20 15.36
N ALA A 416 13.80 -46.47 14.52
CA ALA A 416 15.13 -46.89 14.96
C ALA A 416 16.22 -46.63 13.89
N ASN A 417 17.39 -46.11 14.30
CA ASN A 417 18.54 -45.74 13.44
C ASN A 417 19.38 -46.94 12.92
N GLY A 418 18.81 -48.15 12.84
CA GLY A 418 19.54 -49.39 12.48
C GLY A 418 20.63 -49.78 13.49
N VAL A 419 21.41 -50.84 13.21
CA VAL A 419 22.56 -51.22 14.07
C VAL A 419 23.83 -50.45 13.67
N ALA A 420 24.72 -50.18 14.62
CA ALA A 420 26.00 -49.50 14.37
C ALA A 420 26.88 -50.37 13.44
N GLY A 421 26.85 -50.10 12.13
CA GLY A 421 27.50 -50.87 11.08
C GLY A 421 26.75 -50.89 9.74
N ASP A 422 25.43 -50.66 9.74
CA ASP A 422 24.61 -50.63 8.52
C ASP A 422 24.72 -49.26 7.83
N THR A 423 25.90 -48.94 7.31
CA THR A 423 26.18 -47.70 6.55
C THR A 423 26.17 -47.98 5.05
N MET A 424 25.70 -47.02 4.26
CA MET A 424 25.94 -47.02 2.82
C MET A 424 27.44 -46.89 2.56
N GLY A 425 28.04 -47.91 1.95
CA GLY A 425 29.46 -48.00 1.67
C GLY A 425 29.80 -47.87 0.18
N LYS A 426 31.08 -48.05 -0.11
CA LYS A 426 31.63 -48.05 -1.46
C LYS A 426 30.86 -49.03 -2.37
N GLY A 427 30.43 -48.56 -3.54
CA GLY A 427 29.70 -49.35 -4.54
C GLY A 427 28.20 -49.48 -4.30
N GLU A 428 27.66 -48.87 -3.24
CA GLU A 428 26.24 -48.93 -2.91
C GLU A 428 25.49 -47.70 -3.42
N VAL A 429 24.26 -47.91 -3.88
CA VAL A 429 23.33 -46.88 -4.31
C VAL A 429 22.00 -47.10 -3.61
N MET A 430 21.49 -46.06 -2.96
CA MET A 430 20.08 -46.00 -2.56
C MET A 430 19.34 -45.22 -3.63
N ASP A 431 18.28 -45.81 -4.15
CA ASP A 431 17.43 -45.21 -5.16
C ASP A 431 16.02 -45.00 -4.61
N MET A 432 15.47 -43.83 -4.91
CA MET A 432 14.15 -43.40 -4.47
C MET A 432 13.32 -42.88 -5.63
N ASP A 433 12.03 -43.22 -5.61
CA ASP A 433 11.02 -42.74 -6.54
C ASP A 433 9.76 -42.29 -5.78
N PHE A 434 9.17 -41.17 -6.19
CA PHE A 434 8.03 -40.56 -5.51
C PHE A 434 6.72 -40.84 -6.24
N PHE A 435 5.71 -41.31 -5.50
CA PHE A 435 4.41 -41.67 -6.05
C PHE A 435 3.24 -41.09 -5.28
N THR A 436 2.15 -40.79 -5.97
CA THR A 436 0.89 -40.34 -5.37
C THR A 436 0.06 -41.50 -4.82
N THR A 437 0.34 -42.72 -5.27
CA THR A 437 -0.29 -43.97 -4.83
C THR A 437 0.77 -45.01 -4.52
N ASN A 438 0.46 -46.00 -3.66
CA ASN A 438 1.43 -47.02 -3.28
C ASN A 438 1.85 -47.88 -4.50
N PRO A 439 3.12 -47.81 -4.96
CA PRO A 439 3.60 -48.57 -6.12
C PRO A 439 3.88 -50.05 -5.80
N THR A 440 3.87 -50.44 -4.51
CA THR A 440 4.25 -51.76 -4.02
C THR A 440 5.66 -52.17 -4.50
N GLY A 441 5.89 -53.43 -4.89
CA GLY A 441 7.18 -53.92 -5.39
C GLY A 441 7.46 -53.64 -6.87
N PHE A 442 6.65 -52.86 -7.58
CA PHE A 442 6.86 -52.58 -9.01
C PHE A 442 7.79 -51.38 -9.21
N THR A 443 9.04 -51.64 -9.62
CA THR A 443 10.12 -50.64 -9.74
C THR A 443 10.25 -49.99 -11.12
N GLY A 444 9.44 -50.43 -12.08
CA GLY A 444 9.44 -49.88 -13.45
C GLY A 444 8.33 -48.86 -13.73
N LEU A 445 7.64 -48.39 -12.68
CA LEU A 445 6.58 -47.39 -12.80
C LEU A 445 7.17 -45.99 -12.95
N THR A 446 6.51 -45.14 -13.72
CA THR A 446 6.90 -43.73 -13.84
C THR A 446 6.49 -42.98 -12.56
N PRO A 447 7.43 -42.31 -11.86
CA PRO A 447 7.11 -41.48 -10.70
C PRO A 447 6.11 -40.37 -11.06
N ASP A 448 5.07 -40.21 -10.25
CA ASP A 448 3.97 -39.26 -10.50
C ASP A 448 3.76 -38.23 -9.37
N ALA A 449 4.47 -38.36 -8.24
CA ALA A 449 4.50 -37.32 -7.22
C ALA A 449 5.68 -36.36 -7.43
N GLN A 450 5.43 -35.08 -7.18
CA GLN A 450 6.36 -33.98 -7.45
C GLN A 450 6.58 -33.19 -6.17
N VAL A 451 7.83 -32.85 -5.86
CA VAL A 451 8.21 -32.05 -4.69
C VAL A 451 9.21 -30.98 -5.07
N GLY A 452 9.14 -29.81 -4.40
CA GLY A 452 9.97 -28.65 -4.75
C GLY A 452 11.36 -28.71 -4.13
N SER A 453 11.47 -29.25 -2.91
CA SER A 453 12.73 -29.39 -2.20
C SER A 453 12.77 -30.71 -1.43
N MET A 454 13.97 -31.18 -1.10
CA MET A 454 14.15 -32.30 -0.16
C MET A 454 15.27 -31.98 0.82
N PHE A 455 15.22 -32.61 2.00
CA PHE A 455 16.39 -32.73 2.85
C PHE A 455 16.73 -34.20 3.10
N LEU A 456 18.02 -34.46 3.29
CA LEU A 456 18.57 -35.74 3.71
C LEU A 456 19.31 -35.51 5.02
N LYS A 457 18.83 -36.14 6.09
CA LYS A 457 19.54 -36.18 7.36
C LYS A 457 20.42 -37.42 7.38
N PHE A 458 21.67 -37.23 7.76
CA PHE A 458 22.66 -38.29 7.86
C PHE A 458 23.12 -38.46 9.30
N ASP A 459 23.42 -39.70 9.67
CA ASP A 459 24.22 -40.08 10.83
C ASP A 459 25.52 -40.69 10.30
N GLY A 460 26.67 -40.19 10.71
CA GLY A 460 27.96 -40.68 10.21
C GLY A 460 28.83 -39.66 9.49
N ILE A 461 28.36 -38.43 9.26
CA ILE A 461 29.09 -37.42 8.47
C ILE A 461 30.16 -36.75 9.34
N GLY A 462 31.42 -36.97 8.97
CA GLY A 462 32.60 -36.37 9.56
C GLY A 462 33.03 -35.08 8.84
N ASN A 463 34.35 -34.89 8.69
CA ASN A 463 34.96 -33.65 8.19
C ASN A 463 35.51 -33.75 6.76
N SER A 464 35.29 -34.86 6.06
CA SER A 464 35.91 -35.10 4.74
C SER A 464 35.08 -35.91 3.76
N GLU A 465 33.87 -36.30 4.14
CA GLU A 465 32.99 -37.12 3.32
C GLU A 465 32.29 -36.24 2.28
N ASP A 466 32.58 -36.49 1.01
CA ASP A 466 31.85 -35.99 -0.14
C ASP A 466 30.96 -37.12 -0.70
N PHE A 467 29.89 -36.79 -1.43
CA PHE A 467 29.06 -37.81 -2.05
C PHE A 467 28.28 -37.29 -3.27
N ILE A 468 27.61 -38.21 -3.96
CA ILE A 468 26.89 -37.91 -5.20
C ILE A 468 25.40 -38.14 -4.99
N VAL A 469 24.62 -37.18 -5.48
CA VAL A 469 23.17 -37.30 -5.62
C VAL A 469 22.82 -37.21 -7.10
N ILE A 470 22.16 -38.23 -7.65
CA ILE A 470 21.54 -38.12 -8.97
C ILE A 470 20.09 -37.73 -8.78
N LEU A 471 19.74 -36.49 -9.10
CA LEU A 471 18.37 -35.99 -9.01
C LEU A 471 17.55 -36.56 -10.17
N LYS A 472 16.38 -37.13 -9.87
CA LYS A 472 15.37 -37.49 -10.87
C LYS A 472 14.39 -36.32 -10.98
N LEU A 473 14.29 -35.75 -12.18
CA LEU A 473 13.60 -34.48 -12.42
C LEU A 473 12.49 -34.63 -13.46
N TYR A 474 11.38 -33.94 -13.23
CA TYR A 474 10.30 -33.76 -14.20
C TYR A 474 10.19 -32.29 -14.59
N ASP A 475 10.22 -31.99 -15.89
CA ASP A 475 9.98 -30.64 -16.40
C ASP A 475 8.47 -30.41 -16.49
N THR A 476 7.96 -29.53 -15.64
CA THR A 476 6.52 -29.25 -15.54
C THR A 476 5.94 -28.52 -16.75
N VAL A 477 6.80 -27.90 -17.57
CA VAL A 477 6.39 -27.19 -18.79
C VAL A 477 6.57 -28.08 -20.02
N ALA A 478 7.71 -28.77 -20.15
CA ALA A 478 7.99 -29.62 -21.30
C ALA A 478 7.32 -31.01 -21.22
N GLY A 479 6.93 -31.44 -20.02
CA GLY A 479 6.31 -32.76 -19.80
C GLY A 479 7.28 -33.93 -19.95
N THR A 480 8.58 -33.72 -19.68
CA THR A 480 9.64 -34.70 -19.89
C THR A 480 10.43 -34.98 -18.62
N TYR A 481 10.91 -36.22 -18.48
CA TYR A 481 11.78 -36.63 -17.38
C TYR A 481 13.25 -36.57 -17.80
N THR A 482 14.12 -36.19 -16.86
CA THR A 482 15.58 -36.24 -17.00
C THR A 482 16.21 -36.54 -15.65
N THR A 483 17.52 -36.77 -15.63
CA THR A 483 18.32 -36.74 -14.40
C THR A 483 19.42 -35.70 -14.49
N LYS A 484 19.91 -35.25 -13.33
CA LYS A 484 21.12 -34.43 -13.20
C LYS A 484 21.96 -34.95 -12.04
N ALA A 485 23.27 -35.05 -12.23
CA ALA A 485 24.18 -35.32 -11.12
C ALA A 485 24.43 -34.03 -10.32
N MET A 486 24.56 -34.19 -9.01
CA MET A 486 24.95 -33.18 -8.05
C MET A 486 26.08 -33.73 -7.22
N PHE A 487 27.18 -32.99 -7.15
CA PHE A 487 28.31 -33.28 -6.30
C PHE A 487 28.13 -32.50 -5.00
N VAL A 488 28.11 -33.21 -3.89
CA VAL A 488 27.91 -32.65 -2.55
C VAL A 488 29.25 -32.65 -1.85
N GLU A 489 29.87 -31.48 -1.70
CA GLU A 489 31.10 -31.35 -0.93
C GLU A 489 30.76 -31.35 0.57
N ASN A 490 31.69 -31.86 1.38
CA ASN A 490 31.55 -31.88 2.83
C ASN A 490 31.22 -30.48 3.38
N GLY A 491 31.78 -29.44 2.76
CA GLY A 491 31.56 -28.03 3.13
C GLY A 491 30.11 -27.56 3.01
N ASP A 492 29.30 -28.18 2.15
CA ASP A 492 27.91 -27.80 1.87
C ASP A 492 26.90 -28.48 2.80
N ILE A 493 27.36 -29.40 3.64
CA ILE A 493 26.53 -30.13 4.60
C ILE A 493 26.49 -29.36 5.92
N PHE A 494 25.29 -29.12 6.46
CA PHE A 494 25.14 -28.57 7.81
C PHE A 494 25.53 -29.63 8.85
N LYS A 495 26.47 -29.32 9.75
CA LYS A 495 27.03 -30.27 10.74
C LYS A 495 27.01 -29.74 12.17
N GLY A 496 27.05 -30.69 13.09
CA GLY A 496 27.27 -30.45 14.52
C GLY A 496 25.97 -30.33 15.32
N PRO A 497 26.08 -30.29 16.66
CA PRO A 497 24.91 -30.31 17.53
C PRO A 497 24.09 -29.04 17.38
N GLY A 498 22.78 -29.18 17.11
CA GLY A 498 21.89 -28.06 16.88
C GLY A 498 20.58 -28.44 16.21
N THR A 499 20.01 -27.48 15.48
CA THR A 499 18.83 -27.66 14.64
C THR A 499 19.16 -27.25 13.21
N GLY A 500 18.47 -27.83 12.24
CA GLY A 500 18.55 -27.39 10.85
C GLY A 500 18.22 -25.90 10.68
N PRO A 501 18.67 -25.27 9.59
CA PRO A 501 18.44 -23.86 9.33
C PRO A 501 17.01 -23.60 8.85
N GLY A 502 16.51 -22.39 9.08
CA GLY A 502 15.24 -21.90 8.53
C GLY A 502 14.07 -22.85 8.74
N ILE A 503 13.47 -23.30 7.62
CA ILE A 503 12.30 -24.18 7.60
C ILE A 503 12.59 -25.61 8.10
N TYR A 504 13.86 -25.96 8.22
CA TYR A 504 14.33 -27.28 8.66
C TYR A 504 14.73 -27.29 10.14
N SER A 505 14.34 -26.26 10.91
CA SER A 505 14.67 -26.14 12.35
C SER A 505 14.03 -27.20 13.25
N SER A 506 13.03 -27.93 12.74
CA SER A 506 12.52 -29.13 13.39
C SER A 506 13.48 -30.33 13.31
N VAL A 507 14.43 -30.31 12.38
CA VAL A 507 15.45 -31.36 12.23
C VAL A 507 16.54 -31.13 13.29
N THR A 508 16.64 -32.04 14.25
CA THR A 508 17.70 -32.00 15.26
C THR A 508 18.95 -32.68 14.74
N LEU A 509 20.11 -32.08 15.01
CA LEU A 509 21.43 -32.62 14.69
C LEU A 509 22.19 -32.84 16.00
N ASP A 510 22.88 -33.96 16.13
CA ASP A 510 23.82 -34.22 17.22
C ASP A 510 25.28 -34.29 16.74
N ASN A 511 26.17 -34.88 17.55
CA ASN A 511 27.56 -35.01 17.15
C ASN A 511 27.69 -36.09 16.08
N ASN A 512 28.17 -35.69 14.89
CA ASN A 512 28.36 -36.54 13.70
C ASN A 512 27.10 -36.71 12.82
N ASP A 513 26.05 -35.91 13.09
CA ASP A 513 24.94 -35.73 12.17
C ASP A 513 25.30 -34.72 11.07
N GLY A 514 24.81 -34.99 9.86
CA GLY A 514 24.84 -34.07 8.72
C GLY A 514 23.43 -33.80 8.20
N LEU A 515 23.17 -32.61 7.68
CA LEU A 515 21.93 -32.27 7.00
C LEU A 515 22.25 -31.67 5.64
N LEU A 516 21.85 -32.36 4.59
CA LEU A 516 21.84 -31.85 3.23
C LEU A 516 20.44 -31.31 2.92
N ILE A 517 20.38 -30.13 2.34
CA ILE A 517 19.15 -29.50 1.85
C ILE A 517 19.34 -29.26 0.35
N ILE A 518 18.34 -29.63 -0.45
CA ILE A 518 18.33 -29.43 -1.90
C ILE A 518 17.04 -28.69 -2.24
N GLU A 519 17.17 -27.46 -2.71
CA GLU A 519 16.08 -26.56 -3.07
C GLU A 519 15.95 -26.42 -4.59
N SER A 520 14.80 -25.92 -5.05
CA SER A 520 14.52 -25.81 -6.49
C SER A 520 15.56 -25.00 -7.26
N ASN A 521 16.13 -23.97 -6.64
CA ASN A 521 17.17 -23.11 -7.21
C ASN A 521 18.57 -23.76 -7.19
N ASP A 522 18.74 -24.94 -6.60
CA ASP A 522 19.98 -25.72 -6.70
C ASP A 522 20.05 -26.51 -8.00
N TYR A 523 18.91 -26.90 -8.56
CA TYR A 523 18.86 -27.73 -9.77
C TYR A 523 18.14 -27.07 -10.95
N ASN A 524 17.57 -25.87 -10.77
CA ASN A 524 17.02 -25.04 -11.84
C ASN A 524 17.90 -23.81 -12.12
N ALA A 525 18.36 -23.68 -13.37
CA ALA A 525 18.82 -22.40 -13.88
C ALA A 525 17.63 -21.51 -14.29
N ALA A 526 17.87 -20.22 -14.52
CA ALA A 526 16.83 -19.30 -15.01
C ALA A 526 16.11 -19.86 -16.25
N GLY A 527 14.77 -19.93 -16.19
CA GLY A 527 13.92 -20.48 -17.25
C GLY A 527 13.77 -22.01 -17.25
N GLN A 528 14.33 -22.72 -16.24
CA GLN A 528 14.06 -24.15 -16.02
C GLN A 528 12.93 -24.32 -15.00
N HIS A 529 12.10 -25.35 -15.22
CA HIS A 529 10.89 -25.60 -14.43
C HIS A 529 10.83 -27.06 -13.93
N TYR A 530 11.99 -27.57 -13.50
CA TYR A 530 12.09 -28.91 -12.96
C TYR A 530 11.54 -28.98 -11.54
N VAL A 531 10.96 -30.12 -11.21
CA VAL A 531 10.60 -30.57 -9.85
C VAL A 531 11.22 -31.94 -9.57
N LEU A 532 11.43 -32.26 -8.31
CA LEU A 532 11.98 -33.56 -7.88
C LEU A 532 10.88 -34.62 -7.93
N VAL A 533 11.21 -35.76 -8.54
CA VAL A 533 10.35 -36.96 -8.56
C VAL A 533 11.04 -38.20 -7.99
N GLY A 534 12.27 -38.03 -7.51
CA GLY A 534 13.09 -39.06 -6.89
C GLY A 534 14.57 -38.66 -6.88
N ALA A 535 15.42 -39.55 -6.37
CA ALA A 535 16.87 -39.38 -6.41
C ALA A 535 17.61 -40.71 -6.23
N GLN A 536 18.86 -40.76 -6.68
CA GLN A 536 19.83 -41.74 -6.22
C GLN A 536 20.88 -41.07 -5.34
N ILE A 537 21.36 -41.80 -4.35
CA ILE A 537 22.43 -41.34 -3.45
C ILE A 537 23.50 -42.43 -3.44
N THR A 538 24.76 -42.03 -3.59
CA THR A 538 25.90 -42.94 -3.47
C THR A 538 27.08 -42.23 -2.83
N PRO A 539 27.81 -42.88 -1.90
CA PRO A 539 28.94 -42.28 -1.20
C PRO A 539 30.22 -42.20 -2.05
N THR A 540 30.23 -42.73 -3.29
CA THR A 540 31.45 -42.84 -4.10
C THR A 540 31.13 -42.76 -5.59
N ASP A 541 32.11 -42.34 -6.39
CA ASP A 541 31.99 -42.35 -7.86
C ASP A 541 32.50 -43.64 -8.51
N GLU A 542 33.30 -44.47 -7.81
CA GLU A 542 33.87 -45.72 -8.35
C GLU A 542 34.63 -45.56 -9.69
N GLY A 543 35.10 -44.34 -10.01
CA GLY A 543 35.74 -43.98 -11.27
C GLY A 543 34.79 -43.43 -12.34
N ILE A 544 33.51 -43.22 -12.02
CA ILE A 544 32.55 -42.51 -12.87
C ILE A 544 32.93 -41.04 -12.92
N THR A 545 32.97 -40.50 -14.13
CA THR A 545 33.26 -39.09 -14.41
C THR A 545 32.05 -38.46 -15.10
N GLY A 546 31.97 -37.13 -15.19
CA GLY A 546 30.89 -36.46 -15.92
C GLY A 546 30.47 -35.16 -15.25
N PRO A 547 29.70 -34.31 -15.92
CA PRO A 547 29.28 -33.04 -15.35
C PRO A 547 28.26 -33.25 -14.22
N ALA A 548 28.44 -32.49 -13.15
CA ALA A 548 27.53 -32.40 -12.01
C ALA A 548 27.34 -30.93 -11.61
N ILE A 549 26.20 -30.65 -10.99
CA ILE A 549 25.98 -29.41 -10.25
C ILE A 549 27.01 -29.38 -9.11
N ASN A 550 27.74 -28.28 -8.97
CA ASN A 550 28.46 -28.00 -7.75
C ASN A 550 27.48 -27.36 -6.77
N LEU A 551 27.07 -28.11 -5.76
CA LEU A 551 26.13 -27.62 -4.78
C LEU A 551 26.71 -26.42 -4.03
N ASN A 552 25.87 -25.44 -3.71
CA ASN A 552 26.15 -24.41 -2.73
C ASN A 552 25.29 -24.69 -1.50
N GLY A 553 25.89 -25.02 -0.36
CA GLY A 553 25.15 -25.38 0.86
C GLY A 553 24.32 -24.25 1.50
N ALA A 554 24.33 -23.04 0.95
CA ALA A 554 23.48 -21.94 1.41
C ALA A 554 22.01 -22.16 1.02
N ILE A 555 21.08 -21.79 1.91
CA ILE A 555 19.63 -21.96 1.67
C ILE A 555 18.94 -20.65 1.28
N GLY A 556 17.73 -20.76 0.73
CA GLY A 556 16.86 -19.64 0.34
C GLY A 556 17.21 -19.05 -1.02
N ALA A 557 16.59 -17.92 -1.38
CA ALA A 557 16.73 -17.31 -2.71
C ALA A 557 18.19 -16.97 -3.08
N GLY A 558 19.02 -16.60 -2.09
CA GLY A 558 20.45 -16.33 -2.28
C GLY A 558 21.35 -17.56 -2.34
N GLY A 559 20.79 -18.77 -2.14
CA GLY A 559 21.50 -20.04 -2.06
C GLY A 559 21.79 -20.73 -3.39
N ALA A 560 21.31 -20.20 -4.52
CA ALA A 560 21.29 -20.91 -5.80
C ALA A 560 22.65 -21.51 -6.22
N SER A 561 22.63 -22.80 -6.53
CA SER A 561 23.79 -23.53 -7.06
C SER A 561 24.00 -23.23 -8.55
N THR A 562 24.91 -22.29 -8.85
CA THR A 562 25.17 -21.81 -10.22
C THR A 562 26.43 -22.42 -10.87
N GLY A 563 27.24 -23.13 -10.08
CA GLY A 563 28.47 -23.77 -10.52
C GLY A 563 28.25 -25.18 -11.09
N THR A 564 29.18 -25.62 -11.92
CA THR A 564 29.28 -27.02 -12.35
C THR A 564 30.67 -27.54 -12.09
N GLN A 565 30.79 -28.80 -11.69
CA GLN A 565 32.07 -29.51 -11.63
C GLN A 565 31.96 -30.90 -12.23
N ASN A 566 33.08 -31.58 -12.41
CA ASN A 566 33.04 -32.98 -12.80
C ASN A 566 32.91 -33.83 -11.55
N LEU A 567 32.15 -34.93 -11.65
CA LEU A 567 32.33 -36.08 -10.76
C LEU A 567 33.81 -36.46 -10.80
N SER A 568 34.46 -36.48 -9.64
CA SER A 568 35.89 -36.72 -9.53
C SER A 568 36.22 -37.43 -8.23
N SER A 569 37.18 -38.36 -8.32
CA SER A 569 37.57 -39.29 -7.25
C SER A 569 37.73 -38.61 -5.89
N ASP A 570 36.80 -38.85 -5.00
CA ASP A 570 37.08 -38.85 -3.57
C ASP A 570 37.76 -40.19 -3.21
N THR A 571 38.68 -40.14 -2.25
CA THR A 571 39.33 -41.33 -1.69
C THR A 571 38.90 -41.59 -0.23
N ASN A 572 38.03 -40.74 0.32
CA ASN A 572 37.53 -40.77 1.68
C ASN A 572 36.09 -41.31 1.76
N ASP A 573 35.84 -42.48 1.18
CA ASP A 573 34.53 -43.14 1.15
C ASP A 573 34.19 -43.80 2.52
N LEU A 574 34.13 -43.01 3.59
CA LEU A 574 33.58 -43.47 4.88
C LEU A 574 32.05 -43.51 4.76
N GLY A 575 31.49 -44.72 4.90
CA GLY A 575 30.06 -44.90 4.73
C GLY A 575 29.23 -44.13 5.76
N PHE A 576 28.08 -43.61 5.33
CA PHE A 576 27.11 -42.89 6.17
C PHE A 576 25.75 -43.58 6.19
N LYS A 577 24.89 -43.18 7.12
CA LYS A 577 23.48 -43.60 7.15
C LYS A 577 22.59 -42.42 6.85
N ILE A 578 21.52 -42.65 6.11
CA ILE A 578 20.41 -41.69 6.01
C ILE A 578 19.49 -41.97 7.19
N SER A 579 19.44 -41.05 8.15
CA SER A 579 18.66 -41.17 9.38
C SER A 579 17.26 -40.57 9.24
N ASP A 580 17.04 -39.64 8.32
CA ASP A 580 15.71 -39.18 7.92
C ASP A 580 15.73 -38.56 6.51
N ILE A 581 14.57 -38.53 5.87
CA ILE A 581 14.36 -37.88 4.58
C ILE A 581 13.09 -37.06 4.70
N GLY A 582 13.18 -35.78 4.37
CA GLY A 582 12.02 -34.90 4.33
C GLY A 582 11.79 -34.37 2.93
N LEU A 583 10.53 -34.42 2.49
CA LEU A 583 10.09 -33.89 1.21
C LEU A 583 9.25 -32.64 1.46
N VAL A 584 9.65 -31.53 0.86
CA VAL A 584 8.96 -30.25 0.94
C VAL A 584 8.03 -30.14 -0.24
N SER A 585 6.73 -30.19 0.04
CA SER A 585 5.68 -29.97 -0.96
C SER A 585 5.05 -28.60 -0.72
N THR A 586 5.07 -27.73 -1.71
CA THR A 586 4.15 -26.61 -1.78
C THR A 586 2.78 -27.20 -2.08
N THR A 587 1.85 -27.09 -1.14
CA THR A 587 0.46 -27.39 -1.46
C THR A 587 -0.13 -26.14 -2.10
N THR A 588 -0.82 -26.30 -3.23
CA THR A 588 -1.53 -25.21 -3.93
C THR A 588 -2.76 -24.72 -3.15
N THR A 589 -2.81 -24.97 -1.83
CA THR A 589 -3.89 -24.47 -0.98
C THR A 589 -3.51 -23.05 -0.60
N ALA A 590 -4.19 -22.09 -1.21
CA ALA A 590 -4.11 -20.69 -0.86
C ALA A 590 -4.43 -20.53 0.65
N GLN A 591 -3.69 -19.66 1.33
CA GLN A 591 -3.90 -19.36 2.74
C GLN A 591 -4.41 -17.94 2.89
N ASN A 592 -5.26 -17.71 3.89
CA ASN A 592 -5.65 -16.34 4.23
C ASN A 592 -4.46 -15.60 4.85
N ALA A 593 -4.35 -14.31 4.54
CA ALA A 593 -3.44 -13.40 5.19
C ALA A 593 -4.18 -12.12 5.57
N ASP A 594 -3.90 -11.65 6.78
CA ASP A 594 -4.40 -10.38 7.30
C ASP A 594 -3.16 -9.51 7.52
N LEU A 595 -2.95 -8.53 6.65
CA LEU A 595 -1.80 -7.63 6.67
C LEU A 595 -2.26 -6.24 7.10
N THR A 596 -1.43 -5.57 7.90
CA THR A 596 -1.75 -4.27 8.47
C THR A 596 -0.60 -3.32 8.16
N PHE A 597 -0.90 -2.25 7.41
CA PHE A 597 0.04 -1.17 7.15
C PHE A 597 -0.30 0.03 8.02
N ASN A 598 0.66 0.53 8.79
CA ASN A 598 0.51 1.83 9.46
C ASN A 598 1.17 2.90 8.60
N VAL A 599 0.35 3.81 8.09
CA VAL A 599 0.73 4.85 7.14
C VAL A 599 0.53 6.21 7.78
N THR A 600 1.56 7.06 7.68
CA THR A 600 1.49 8.45 8.11
C THR A 600 1.91 9.31 6.93
N VAL A 601 1.04 10.24 6.56
CA VAL A 601 1.35 11.24 5.54
C VAL A 601 2.17 12.34 6.21
N LYS A 602 3.13 12.89 5.50
CA LYS A 602 3.91 14.05 5.89
C LYS A 602 4.09 15.00 4.72
N ASP A 603 4.37 16.24 5.03
CA ASP A 603 4.57 17.30 4.05
C ASP A 603 6.05 17.71 3.93
N ALA A 604 6.34 18.90 3.37
CA ALA A 604 7.70 19.33 3.07
C ALA A 604 8.49 19.79 4.28
N ASP A 605 7.85 20.38 5.27
CA ASP A 605 8.52 20.81 6.49
C ASP A 605 8.54 19.72 7.58
N GLY A 606 7.75 18.66 7.41
CA GLY A 606 7.83 17.45 8.18
C GLY A 606 6.69 17.28 9.18
N ASP A 607 5.66 18.12 9.12
CA ASP A 607 4.42 17.86 9.79
C ASP A 607 3.73 16.60 9.26
N THR A 608 2.90 15.99 10.11
CA THR A 608 2.39 14.64 9.84
C THR A 608 0.94 14.47 10.19
N SER A 609 0.23 13.68 9.39
CA SER A 609 -1.13 13.25 9.70
C SER A 609 -1.13 12.28 10.89
N PRO A 610 -2.27 12.10 11.57
CA PRO A 610 -2.46 10.92 12.41
C PRO A 610 -2.18 9.65 11.61
N ALA A 611 -1.53 8.66 12.24
CA ALA A 611 -1.27 7.37 11.62
C ALA A 611 -2.59 6.67 11.27
N GLN A 612 -2.70 6.25 10.02
CA GLN A 612 -3.82 5.47 9.48
C GLN A 612 -3.43 4.01 9.40
N GLN A 613 -4.36 3.15 9.81
CA GLN A 613 -4.29 1.72 9.62
C GLN A 613 -4.99 1.37 8.31
N LEU A 614 -4.28 0.68 7.43
CA LEU A 614 -4.83 0.04 6.23
C LEU A 614 -4.75 -1.47 6.46
N ASP A 615 -5.90 -2.08 6.71
CA ASP A 615 -5.99 -3.53 6.85
C ASP A 615 -6.29 -4.18 5.50
N VAL A 616 -5.55 -5.23 5.21
CA VAL A 616 -5.53 -5.90 3.90
C VAL A 616 -5.71 -7.39 4.12
N HIS A 617 -6.85 -7.88 3.67
CA HIS A 617 -7.29 -9.26 3.78
C HIS A 617 -7.13 -9.98 2.44
N VAL A 618 -6.08 -10.80 2.34
CA VAL A 618 -5.87 -11.69 1.20
C VAL A 618 -6.58 -13.01 1.52
N VAL A 619 -7.63 -13.34 0.78
CA VAL A 619 -8.55 -14.41 1.17
C VAL A 619 -8.56 -15.58 0.18
N ASN A 620 -8.55 -16.81 0.72
CA ASN A 620 -8.77 -18.02 -0.05
C ASN A 620 -10.28 -18.33 -0.09
N GLY A 621 -10.97 -17.79 -1.09
CA GLY A 621 -12.36 -18.13 -1.33
C GLY A 621 -13.09 -17.11 -2.19
N VAL A 622 -14.41 -17.32 -2.26
CA VAL A 622 -15.38 -16.50 -2.99
C VAL A 622 -16.39 -15.88 -2.02
N THR A 623 -16.02 -15.76 -0.74
CA THR A 623 -16.94 -15.25 0.30
C THR A 623 -16.21 -14.32 1.24
N TYR A 624 -16.54 -13.04 1.16
CA TYR A 624 -15.92 -11.98 1.94
C TYR A 624 -16.97 -11.43 2.90
N THR A 625 -16.53 -10.99 4.06
CA THR A 625 -17.40 -10.40 5.07
C THR A 625 -16.64 -9.29 5.75
N GLY A 626 -17.07 -8.07 5.48
CA GLY A 626 -16.54 -6.82 6.00
C GLY A 626 -16.90 -6.57 7.46
N THR A 627 -16.61 -5.35 7.90
CA THR A 627 -16.72 -4.96 9.29
C THR A 627 -17.76 -3.84 9.49
N ALA A 628 -17.43 -2.83 10.28
CA ALA A 628 -18.24 -1.61 10.42
C ALA A 628 -17.50 -0.39 9.86
N ASP A 629 -16.28 -0.61 9.35
CA ASP A 629 -15.42 0.38 8.72
C ASP A 629 -15.58 0.28 7.19
N ALA A 630 -15.13 1.30 6.44
CA ALA A 630 -15.28 1.29 4.98
C ALA A 630 -14.28 0.34 4.31
N GLU A 631 -14.76 -0.50 3.39
CA GLU A 631 -13.95 -1.54 2.75
C GLU A 631 -14.09 -1.55 1.22
N THR A 632 -12.96 -1.77 0.54
CA THR A 632 -12.94 -2.15 -0.87
C THR A 632 -12.79 -3.66 -0.98
N MET A 633 -13.79 -4.33 -1.53
CA MET A 633 -13.84 -5.78 -1.68
C MET A 633 -13.83 -6.18 -3.16
N GLN A 634 -12.86 -7.00 -3.54
CA GLN A 634 -12.64 -7.44 -4.92
C GLN A 634 -12.77 -8.96 -5.04
N GLY A 635 -13.83 -9.40 -5.70
CA GLY A 635 -14.11 -10.80 -6.01
C GLY A 635 -13.11 -11.42 -6.98
N THR A 636 -13.57 -12.41 -7.74
CA THR A 636 -12.79 -13.25 -8.63
C THR A 636 -13.46 -13.34 -10.00
N ALA A 637 -13.02 -14.27 -10.84
CA ALA A 637 -13.73 -14.61 -12.07
C ALA A 637 -14.78 -15.73 -11.88
N ASN A 638 -15.14 -16.04 -10.63
CA ASN A 638 -16.13 -17.06 -10.27
C ASN A 638 -17.33 -16.38 -9.57
N GLY A 639 -18.38 -17.14 -9.26
CA GLY A 639 -19.48 -16.59 -8.45
C GLY A 639 -19.06 -16.32 -7.01
N ASP A 640 -19.07 -15.04 -6.64
CA ASP A 640 -18.63 -14.50 -5.35
C ASP A 640 -19.80 -14.10 -4.43
N THR A 641 -19.51 -13.97 -3.14
CA THR A 641 -20.45 -13.47 -2.11
C THR A 641 -19.72 -12.43 -1.28
N LEU A 642 -20.04 -11.17 -1.50
CA LEU A 642 -19.39 -10.02 -0.89
C LEU A 642 -20.42 -9.33 0.03
N SER A 643 -20.06 -9.12 1.30
CA SER A 643 -20.95 -8.49 2.28
C SER A 643 -20.19 -7.41 3.05
N GLY A 644 -20.53 -6.14 2.85
CA GLY A 644 -19.92 -4.98 3.51
C GLY A 644 -20.24 -4.89 5.00
N ASN A 645 -21.51 -5.13 5.34
CA ASN A 645 -22.11 -4.99 6.67
C ASN A 645 -22.34 -3.53 7.08
N GLY A 646 -21.29 -2.76 7.36
CA GLY A 646 -21.43 -1.35 7.68
C GLY A 646 -20.18 -0.58 7.32
N GLY A 647 -20.33 0.69 6.97
CA GLY A 647 -19.25 1.44 6.33
C GLY A 647 -19.71 1.90 4.95
N ASN A 648 -18.98 2.81 4.32
CA ASN A 648 -19.28 3.14 2.92
C ASN A 648 -18.42 2.21 2.05
N ASP A 649 -18.97 1.08 1.65
CA ASP A 649 -18.18 0.00 1.06
C ASP A 649 -18.17 0.05 -0.47
N ILE A 650 -17.09 -0.44 -1.07
CA ILE A 650 -16.97 -0.66 -2.51
C ILE A 650 -16.90 -2.17 -2.75
N LEU A 651 -17.98 -2.75 -3.26
CA LEU A 651 -18.08 -4.18 -3.55
C LEU A 651 -17.98 -4.41 -5.06
N GLN A 652 -16.93 -5.09 -5.50
CA GLN A 652 -16.68 -5.42 -6.90
C GLN A 652 -16.66 -6.94 -7.11
N GLY A 653 -17.67 -7.48 -7.80
CA GLY A 653 -17.79 -8.91 -8.11
C GLY A 653 -16.82 -9.39 -9.19
N PHE A 654 -16.56 -8.53 -10.18
CA PHE A 654 -15.80 -8.81 -11.41
C PHE A 654 -16.53 -9.70 -12.41
N ALA A 655 -16.24 -10.99 -12.46
CA ALA A 655 -16.88 -11.88 -13.42
C ALA A 655 -17.41 -13.09 -12.69
N GLY A 656 -18.64 -13.50 -12.97
CA GLY A 656 -19.25 -14.50 -12.12
C GLY A 656 -20.75 -14.49 -12.18
N ALA A 657 -21.37 -14.88 -11.09
CA ALA A 657 -22.77 -14.64 -10.82
C ALA A 657 -22.79 -14.38 -9.32
N ASP A 658 -22.62 -13.11 -8.99
CA ASP A 658 -22.15 -12.67 -7.70
C ASP A 658 -23.31 -12.26 -6.81
N ILE A 659 -23.10 -12.33 -5.50
CA ILE A 659 -24.05 -11.89 -4.49
C ILE A 659 -23.38 -10.75 -3.72
N LEU A 660 -23.80 -9.52 -4.00
CA LEU A 660 -23.29 -8.32 -3.35
C LEU A 660 -24.32 -7.79 -2.35
N ASN A 661 -23.89 -7.58 -1.12
CA ASN A 661 -24.70 -6.99 -0.05
C ASN A 661 -23.93 -5.84 0.59
N GLY A 662 -24.32 -4.59 0.32
CA GLY A 662 -23.68 -3.40 0.88
C GLY A 662 -23.79 -3.39 2.40
N GLY A 663 -25.02 -3.26 2.90
CA GLY A 663 -25.30 -3.41 4.32
C GLY A 663 -25.88 -2.13 4.89
N ALA A 664 -25.07 -1.34 5.58
CA ALA A 664 -25.49 -0.08 6.18
C ALA A 664 -24.51 1.01 5.80
N ASN A 665 -25.02 2.24 5.69
CA ASN A 665 -24.36 3.39 5.09
C ASN A 665 -24.33 3.31 3.55
N ASP A 666 -23.63 4.25 2.91
CA ASP A 666 -23.78 4.51 1.48
C ASP A 666 -22.76 3.67 0.69
N ASP A 667 -23.23 2.60 0.05
CA ASP A 667 -22.37 1.61 -0.61
C ASP A 667 -22.29 1.78 -2.14
N LEU A 668 -21.19 1.34 -2.75
CA LEU A 668 -21.02 1.19 -4.19
C LEU A 668 -20.94 -0.29 -4.57
N LEU A 669 -21.94 -0.78 -5.29
CA LEU A 669 -22.02 -2.17 -5.74
C LEU A 669 -21.77 -2.26 -7.25
N ILE A 670 -20.76 -3.04 -7.63
CA ILE A 670 -20.33 -3.27 -9.01
C ILE A 670 -20.34 -4.79 -9.26
N GLY A 671 -21.41 -5.30 -9.87
CA GLY A 671 -21.51 -6.73 -10.23
C GLY A 671 -20.41 -7.13 -11.21
N GLY A 672 -20.40 -6.48 -12.36
CA GLY A 672 -19.46 -6.73 -13.44
C GLY A 672 -20.05 -7.69 -14.48
N LEU A 673 -19.26 -8.61 -15.00
CA LEU A 673 -19.71 -9.58 -16.00
C LEU A 673 -20.44 -10.76 -15.36
N GLY A 674 -21.70 -10.94 -15.70
CA GLY A 674 -22.48 -12.05 -15.15
C GLY A 674 -23.89 -11.60 -14.86
N GLN A 675 -24.67 -12.46 -14.22
CA GLN A 675 -25.98 -12.07 -13.67
C GLN A 675 -25.82 -12.01 -12.16
N ASP A 676 -25.73 -10.80 -11.63
CA ASP A 676 -25.39 -10.56 -10.24
C ASP A 676 -26.64 -10.22 -9.43
N THR A 677 -26.61 -10.52 -8.14
CA THR A 677 -27.65 -10.16 -7.18
C THR A 677 -27.11 -9.11 -6.24
N MET A 678 -27.64 -7.90 -6.30
CA MET A 678 -27.19 -6.74 -5.53
C MET A 678 -28.27 -6.30 -4.54
N THR A 679 -27.89 -6.19 -3.27
CA THR A 679 -28.72 -5.63 -2.18
C THR A 679 -27.95 -4.46 -1.60
N GLY A 680 -28.49 -3.25 -1.68
CA GLY A 680 -27.84 -2.05 -1.14
C GLY A 680 -27.90 -2.06 0.38
N GLY A 681 -29.09 -2.33 0.93
CA GLY A 681 -29.32 -2.31 2.35
C GLY A 681 -29.78 -0.92 2.80
N ALA A 682 -29.13 -0.38 3.83
CA ALA A 682 -29.56 0.84 4.51
C ALA A 682 -28.60 2.01 4.24
N GLY A 683 -28.89 2.81 3.23
CA GLY A 683 -28.12 4.01 2.91
C GLY A 683 -28.50 4.51 1.54
N ALA A 684 -27.85 5.56 1.06
CA ALA A 684 -28.00 6.04 -0.30
C ALA A 684 -27.03 5.31 -1.24
N ASP A 685 -27.38 4.07 -1.58
CA ASP A 685 -26.49 3.15 -2.30
C ASP A 685 -26.40 3.45 -3.80
N THR A 686 -25.28 3.09 -4.42
CA THR A 686 -25.04 3.23 -5.85
C THR A 686 -24.82 1.86 -6.48
N PHE A 687 -25.74 1.47 -7.37
CA PHE A 687 -25.64 0.24 -8.17
C PHE A 687 -25.05 0.58 -9.53
N LYS A 688 -23.83 0.14 -9.81
CA LYS A 688 -23.14 0.43 -11.07
C LYS A 688 -23.31 -0.71 -12.06
N LEU A 689 -23.84 -0.37 -13.23
CA LEU A 689 -24.03 -1.30 -14.35
C LEU A 689 -23.07 -0.93 -15.47
N ASP A 690 -22.08 -1.79 -15.73
CA ASP A 690 -20.97 -1.52 -16.64
C ASP A 690 -20.95 -2.39 -17.92
N GLY A 691 -21.92 -3.31 -18.05
CA GLY A 691 -22.12 -4.16 -19.22
C GLY A 691 -23.56 -4.13 -19.75
N LEU A 692 -23.73 -4.52 -21.03
CA LEU A 692 -25.06 -4.64 -21.66
C LEU A 692 -25.67 -6.03 -21.52
N ASP A 693 -24.86 -7.06 -21.25
CA ASP A 693 -25.28 -8.46 -21.23
C ASP A 693 -25.43 -9.04 -19.80
N ILE A 694 -25.64 -8.17 -18.80
CA ILE A 694 -25.49 -8.52 -17.38
C ILE A 694 -26.82 -8.86 -16.68
N ASN A 695 -27.97 -8.29 -17.07
CA ASN A 695 -29.29 -8.66 -16.52
C ASN A 695 -29.31 -8.83 -14.98
N ASP A 696 -28.72 -7.87 -14.26
CA ASP A 696 -28.56 -7.96 -12.80
C ASP A 696 -29.89 -7.87 -12.06
N LEU A 697 -29.91 -8.42 -10.85
CA LEU A 697 -31.04 -8.35 -9.93
C LEU A 697 -30.74 -7.38 -8.80
N ILE A 698 -31.43 -6.23 -8.79
CA ILE A 698 -31.36 -5.24 -7.71
C ILE A 698 -32.53 -5.47 -6.76
N VAL A 699 -32.24 -5.87 -5.52
CA VAL A 699 -33.22 -6.47 -4.60
C VAL A 699 -34.08 -5.42 -3.88
N ASP A 700 -33.51 -4.29 -3.48
CA ASP A 700 -34.13 -3.38 -2.50
C ASP A 700 -34.08 -1.89 -2.84
N TYR A 701 -33.83 -1.53 -4.11
CA TYR A 701 -33.67 -0.15 -4.59
C TYR A 701 -34.64 0.88 -3.97
N SER A 702 -34.12 1.89 -3.29
CA SER A 702 -34.87 2.88 -2.51
C SER A 702 -34.48 4.31 -2.86
N GLY A 703 -34.84 4.78 -4.06
CA GLY A 703 -34.49 6.11 -4.56
C GLY A 703 -35.19 7.31 -3.87
N ILE A 704 -35.52 8.36 -4.63
CA ILE A 704 -36.00 9.64 -4.08
C ILE A 704 -37.24 9.48 -3.21
N GLY A 705 -37.16 9.94 -1.95
CA GLY A 705 -38.23 9.82 -0.95
C GLY A 705 -38.13 8.56 -0.08
N GLY A 706 -37.19 7.66 -0.40
CA GLY A 706 -36.70 6.57 0.43
C GLY A 706 -35.31 6.90 1.00
N GLN A 707 -34.32 6.06 0.71
CA GLN A 707 -32.96 6.18 1.24
C GLN A 707 -32.05 7.03 0.35
N GLY A 708 -32.35 7.13 -0.95
CA GLY A 708 -31.63 8.00 -1.89
C GLY A 708 -30.79 7.26 -2.92
N ASP A 709 -31.05 5.97 -3.13
CA ASP A 709 -30.29 5.09 -4.01
C ASP A 709 -30.20 5.61 -5.45
N LYS A 710 -29.13 5.21 -6.13
CA LYS A 710 -28.78 5.64 -7.49
C LYS A 710 -28.39 4.42 -8.33
N ILE A 711 -28.66 4.50 -9.63
CA ILE A 711 -28.12 3.56 -10.61
C ILE A 711 -27.14 4.32 -11.48
N ASP A 712 -25.89 3.87 -11.47
CA ASP A 712 -24.82 4.42 -12.30
C ASP A 712 -24.70 3.65 -13.61
N LEU A 713 -24.95 4.35 -14.71
CA LEU A 713 -24.87 3.86 -16.08
C LEU A 713 -23.73 4.53 -16.85
N THR A 714 -22.86 5.28 -16.18
CA THR A 714 -21.81 6.10 -16.80
C THR A 714 -20.95 5.30 -17.78
N ALA A 715 -20.55 4.09 -17.39
CA ALA A 715 -19.73 3.21 -18.23
C ALA A 715 -20.42 2.79 -19.55
N LEU A 716 -21.77 2.77 -19.60
CA LEU A 716 -22.53 2.41 -20.80
C LEU A 716 -22.67 3.58 -21.80
N PHE A 717 -22.43 4.81 -21.35
CA PHE A 717 -22.70 6.03 -22.13
C PHE A 717 -21.48 6.92 -22.40
N ASP A 718 -20.29 6.50 -22.01
CA ASP A 718 -19.01 7.23 -22.18
C ASP A 718 -18.65 7.56 -23.66
N THR A 719 -19.47 7.12 -24.62
CA THR A 719 -19.37 7.43 -26.07
C THR A 719 -20.63 8.03 -26.68
N ALA A 720 -21.68 8.32 -25.89
CA ALA A 720 -22.96 8.79 -26.37
C ALA A 720 -22.94 10.31 -26.65
N PRO A 721 -23.43 10.78 -27.82
CA PRO A 721 -23.41 12.20 -28.15
C PRO A 721 -24.34 13.01 -27.22
N GLY A 722 -23.75 13.95 -26.46
CA GLY A 722 -24.46 14.80 -25.51
C GLY A 722 -25.66 15.58 -26.07
N GLY A 723 -26.75 15.55 -25.30
CA GLY A 723 -27.96 16.35 -25.52
C GLY A 723 -29.23 15.60 -25.98
N GLY A 724 -29.25 14.26 -25.98
CA GLY A 724 -30.44 13.48 -26.32
C GLY A 724 -31.45 13.34 -25.17
N ASN A 725 -32.73 13.06 -25.49
CA ASN A 725 -33.76 12.79 -24.48
C ASN A 725 -33.45 11.46 -23.78
N ILE A 726 -33.35 11.44 -22.44
CA ILE A 726 -33.06 10.23 -21.66
C ILE A 726 -33.97 9.04 -21.99
N GLY A 727 -35.24 9.28 -22.37
CA GLY A 727 -36.16 8.21 -22.78
C GLY A 727 -35.78 7.50 -24.09
N ASN A 728 -34.82 8.03 -24.85
CA ASN A 728 -34.24 7.34 -26.01
C ASN A 728 -33.09 6.40 -25.61
N PHE A 729 -32.59 6.49 -24.38
CA PHE A 729 -31.43 5.76 -23.88
C PHE A 729 -31.78 4.80 -22.77
N VAL A 730 -32.74 5.13 -21.91
CA VAL A 730 -33.13 4.31 -20.77
C VAL A 730 -34.65 4.14 -20.72
N ASN A 731 -35.09 2.90 -20.54
CA ASN A 731 -36.47 2.52 -20.35
C ASN A 731 -36.59 1.77 -19.01
N TYR A 732 -37.62 2.09 -18.23
CA TYR A 732 -37.99 1.34 -17.04
C TYR A 732 -39.47 0.91 -17.10
N ASP A 733 -39.71 -0.41 -17.04
CA ASP A 733 -41.06 -1.00 -16.96
C ASP A 733 -41.43 -1.27 -15.50
N ALA A 734 -42.28 -0.42 -14.92
CA ALA A 734 -42.75 -0.58 -13.53
C ALA A 734 -43.64 -1.81 -13.29
N GLY A 735 -44.13 -2.47 -14.34
CA GLY A 735 -44.90 -3.71 -14.24
C GLY A 735 -44.02 -4.94 -14.05
N THR A 736 -42.80 -4.93 -14.60
CA THR A 736 -41.85 -6.04 -14.53
C THR A 736 -40.56 -5.71 -13.78
N GLY A 737 -40.34 -4.45 -13.40
CA GLY A 737 -39.09 -3.99 -12.79
C GLY A 737 -37.93 -3.86 -13.77
N ALA A 738 -38.14 -4.10 -15.07
CA ALA A 738 -37.06 -4.19 -16.04
C ALA A 738 -36.49 -2.81 -16.37
N LEU A 739 -35.18 -2.64 -16.18
CA LEU A 739 -34.40 -1.49 -16.63
C LEU A 739 -33.64 -1.88 -17.90
N SER A 740 -33.84 -1.14 -18.98
CA SER A 740 -33.23 -1.41 -20.28
C SER A 740 -32.55 -0.19 -20.86
N VAL A 741 -31.46 -0.41 -21.58
CA VAL A 741 -30.59 0.63 -22.14
C VAL A 741 -30.47 0.49 -23.67
N ASP A 742 -30.53 1.62 -24.39
CA ASP A 742 -30.13 1.79 -25.80
C ASP A 742 -28.96 2.78 -25.87
N THR A 743 -27.73 2.26 -25.95
CA THR A 743 -26.50 3.08 -26.01
C THR A 743 -26.38 3.91 -27.29
N SER A 744 -27.16 3.61 -28.33
CA SER A 744 -27.18 4.39 -29.57
C SER A 744 -28.05 5.64 -29.49
N GLY A 745 -28.92 5.75 -28.49
CA GLY A 745 -29.86 6.86 -28.34
C GLY A 745 -30.91 6.95 -29.44
N SER A 746 -31.12 5.87 -30.19
CA SER A 746 -32.01 5.84 -31.35
C SER A 746 -33.49 5.90 -30.96
N GLY A 747 -33.82 5.50 -29.72
CA GLY A 747 -35.19 5.35 -29.24
C GLY A 747 -35.97 4.23 -29.94
N ASN A 748 -35.31 3.36 -30.71
CA ASN A 748 -35.94 2.20 -31.32
C ASN A 748 -36.09 1.10 -30.27
N ALA A 749 -37.32 0.65 -30.02
CA ALA A 749 -37.63 -0.42 -29.06
C ALA A 749 -36.80 -1.71 -29.28
N ALA A 750 -36.36 -1.99 -30.51
CA ALA A 750 -35.54 -3.16 -30.82
C ALA A 750 -34.07 -3.05 -30.35
N ASN A 751 -33.60 -1.86 -29.97
CA ASN A 751 -32.23 -1.60 -29.54
C ASN A 751 -32.07 -1.56 -28.02
N PHE A 752 -33.17 -1.58 -27.26
CA PHE A 752 -33.12 -1.64 -25.81
C PHE A 752 -32.75 -3.05 -25.36
N VAL A 753 -31.67 -3.13 -24.59
CA VAL A 753 -31.19 -4.34 -23.93
C VAL A 753 -31.49 -4.22 -22.45
N GLN A 754 -32.10 -5.23 -21.85
CA GLN A 754 -32.29 -5.26 -20.40
C GLN A 754 -30.92 -5.37 -19.73
N VAL A 755 -30.68 -4.54 -18.73
CA VAL A 755 -29.43 -4.53 -17.96
C VAL A 755 -29.66 -4.85 -16.49
N ALA A 756 -30.87 -4.60 -15.97
CA ALA A 756 -31.24 -4.98 -14.61
C ALA A 756 -32.75 -5.24 -14.45
N GLU A 757 -33.10 -5.88 -13.35
CA GLU A 757 -34.45 -6.01 -12.81
C GLU A 757 -34.48 -5.48 -11.36
N LEU A 758 -35.36 -4.53 -11.06
CA LEU A 758 -35.54 -3.97 -9.72
C LEU A 758 -36.71 -4.67 -9.02
N VAL A 759 -36.44 -5.56 -8.07
CA VAL A 759 -37.43 -6.49 -7.49
C VAL A 759 -38.62 -5.79 -6.83
N ASN A 760 -38.39 -4.65 -6.18
CA ASN A 760 -39.42 -3.93 -5.44
C ASN A 760 -40.27 -3.00 -6.32
N HIS A 761 -40.02 -2.95 -7.63
CA HIS A 761 -40.76 -2.17 -8.63
C HIS A 761 -41.00 -0.70 -8.19
N PRO A 762 -39.96 0.11 -7.96
CA PRO A 762 -40.10 1.50 -7.56
C PRO A 762 -40.86 2.30 -8.61
N ALA A 763 -41.43 3.44 -8.21
CA ALA A 763 -42.01 4.37 -9.16
C ALA A 763 -40.91 4.99 -10.03
N ALA A 764 -41.09 5.09 -11.34
CA ALA A 764 -40.01 5.55 -12.23
C ALA A 764 -39.42 6.92 -11.83
N ASN A 765 -40.28 7.85 -11.39
CA ASN A 765 -39.86 9.19 -10.98
C ASN A 765 -39.06 9.23 -9.68
N THR A 766 -38.89 8.10 -8.99
CA THR A 766 -38.02 7.99 -7.81
C THR A 766 -36.67 7.35 -8.15
N ILE A 767 -36.50 6.79 -9.35
CA ILE A 767 -35.24 6.18 -9.77
C ILE A 767 -34.27 7.28 -10.22
N THR A 768 -33.18 7.45 -9.50
CA THR A 768 -32.08 8.36 -9.85
C THR A 768 -31.07 7.63 -10.73
N LEU A 769 -30.78 8.20 -11.90
CA LEU A 769 -29.82 7.68 -12.86
C LEU A 769 -28.61 8.63 -12.97
N LEU A 770 -27.41 8.06 -12.90
CA LEU A 770 -26.15 8.73 -13.21
C LEU A 770 -25.66 8.27 -14.58
N TYR A 771 -25.21 9.19 -15.42
CA TYR A 771 -24.60 8.88 -16.71
C TYR A 771 -23.68 10.01 -17.16
N ASP A 772 -22.71 9.72 -18.04
CA ASP A 772 -21.86 10.71 -18.69
C ASP A 772 -22.18 10.77 -20.19
N ASP A 773 -22.09 11.96 -20.78
CA ASP A 773 -22.24 12.21 -22.22
C ASP A 773 -20.91 12.45 -22.95
N GLY A 774 -19.80 12.08 -22.32
CA GLY A 774 -18.43 12.31 -22.77
C GLY A 774 -17.95 13.75 -22.56
N VAL A 775 -18.77 14.61 -21.93
CA VAL A 775 -18.43 16.01 -21.63
C VAL A 775 -18.81 16.39 -20.20
N ASN A 776 -19.97 15.94 -19.69
CA ASN A 776 -20.41 16.16 -18.33
C ASN A 776 -21.11 14.92 -17.77
N GLN A 777 -20.93 14.69 -16.47
CA GLN A 777 -21.84 13.82 -15.74
C GLN A 777 -23.21 14.49 -15.54
N HIS A 778 -24.25 13.69 -15.70
CA HIS A 778 -25.65 14.08 -15.57
C HIS A 778 -26.33 13.25 -14.50
N THR A 779 -27.20 13.90 -13.73
CA THR A 779 -28.14 13.23 -12.82
C THR A 779 -29.56 13.48 -13.31
N THR A 780 -30.34 12.43 -13.49
CA THR A 780 -31.75 12.54 -13.91
C THR A 780 -32.63 11.51 -13.22
N THR A 781 -33.95 11.62 -13.39
CA THR A 781 -34.89 10.58 -12.97
C THR A 781 -35.36 9.76 -14.15
N ALA A 782 -35.57 8.45 -13.95
CA ALA A 782 -36.05 7.58 -15.02
C ALA A 782 -37.43 8.06 -15.53
N ASN A 783 -37.59 8.17 -16.84
CA ASN A 783 -38.89 8.42 -17.45
C ASN A 783 -39.65 7.10 -17.60
N VAL A 784 -40.96 7.13 -17.32
CA VAL A 784 -41.89 6.03 -17.63
C VAL A 784 -42.01 5.91 -19.16
N VAL A 785 -41.84 4.72 -19.72
CA VAL A 785 -42.27 4.41 -21.11
C VAL A 785 -43.70 3.88 -21.12
#